data_AF-A0A8G1A286-F1
#
_entry.id   AF-A0A8G1A286-F1
#
_cell.length_a   1.000
_cell.length_b   1.000
_cell.length_c   1.000
_cell.angle_alpha   90.00
_cell.angle_beta   90.00
_cell.angle_gamma   90.00
#
_symmetry.space_group_name_H-M   'P 1'
#
loop_
_entity.id
_entity.type
_entity.pdbx_description
1 polymer ?
#
loop_
_entity_poly.entity_id
_entity_poly.type
_entity_poly.pdbx_seq_one_letter_code
_entity_poly.pdbx_strand_id
1 'polypeptide(L)'
;MTNQHNQIVSGREETSGEKGRTTGQFPENEYLLLLDAMPVQAWTLPDPETYGAVNMARAAYLGLQKDDLERRPVRDVLPEEEAAICIQGNEEVFRERRAVRTEEWILNAHGEERLLAITKKPVLDEVGTVVFAVCTAEDITEQRRAEEAVLRRDAILEAVGFAADRLLKKRRWNEEVPAILRCLGEATGASRVRLLERGGTAGEEAHPGCREWTAAGVAPLGERFVDRTGIFSAEETPQWYADLAAGRPVAAAAAAFPAEGRRHLAAEGILSLVEIPVLVDGEWWGCLGLDDCREERGWSGAEVDALRTAAGILGAAVQRRRTEDLFRLPVMYSSSGIYLAQDGTFRDVNPGFSTLFGYTREEAVGRMRQTGVILAEDRPRLEKTVHGLLSGEIDTARDHLRAVRKDGRELCLEHVGTRTLYQGRQAVVGTFIDRTAEKKAEAALRESETKYREFFNNVNDAIFLIEVTPDYHLGRFIEVNAVGCDRLEYFRRELLMMGPAGIEDWKARPRYVEIMEALILHGRATFESVFLRKDGSPMPVEVNCHLFEMAEKPVVLAVARDITERKERQKMEAEAFGQIEKNMEQFAILNDHIRNPLQVILGLACLYDEEVGGRIAGEVRKIDALVNSLDQGWLQSEKIRKVLRRHYGLFQSGRDEERAG
;
A
#
# COMPACT_ATOMS: atom_id res chain seq x y z
N MET A 1 10.41 63.17 -25.65
CA MET A 1 9.58 64.06 -26.47
C MET A 1 8.87 65.01 -25.53
N THR A 2 9.05 66.28 -25.85
CA THR A 2 8.68 67.55 -25.24
C THR A 2 7.19 67.74 -24.90
N ASN A 3 6.95 68.64 -23.93
CA ASN A 3 5.82 69.58 -23.79
C ASN A 3 4.48 69.03 -23.24
N GLN A 4 3.70 69.74 -22.41
CA GLN A 4 3.61 71.18 -22.08
C GLN A 4 2.84 71.33 -20.75
N HIS A 5 3.39 72.04 -19.77
CA HIS A 5 3.07 73.43 -19.36
C HIS A 5 2.00 73.59 -18.26
N ASN A 6 2.51 74.07 -17.14
CA ASN A 6 1.84 74.59 -15.95
C ASN A 6 2.18 76.10 -15.91
N GLN A 7 1.19 77.00 -15.86
CA GLN A 7 1.33 78.44 -15.55
C GLN A 7 0.11 78.81 -14.69
N ILE A 8 0.29 79.06 -13.39
CA ILE A 8 0.53 80.36 -12.72
C ILE A 8 -0.60 81.38 -12.98
N VAL A 9 -1.25 81.88 -11.92
CA VAL A 9 -1.15 83.28 -11.44
C VAL A 9 -1.97 83.42 -10.14
N SER A 10 -1.27 83.85 -9.10
CA SER A 10 -1.78 84.45 -7.87
C SER A 10 -2.08 85.93 -8.11
N GLY A 11 -3.29 86.39 -7.81
CA GLY A 11 -3.66 87.80 -7.72
C GLY A 11 -4.25 88.11 -6.35
N ARG A 12 -3.50 88.87 -5.53
CA ARG A 12 -3.99 89.59 -4.36
C ARG A 12 -4.43 90.96 -4.85
N GLU A 13 -5.68 91.33 -4.57
CA GLU A 13 -6.11 92.72 -4.51
C GLU A 13 -6.79 92.96 -3.15
N GLU A 14 -6.18 93.86 -2.39
CA GLU A 14 -6.79 94.53 -1.24
C GLU A 14 -7.73 95.61 -1.76
N THR A 15 -8.99 95.56 -1.32
CA THR A 15 -9.86 96.75 -1.31
C THR A 15 -10.50 96.88 0.05
N SER A 16 -10.05 97.89 0.77
CA SER A 16 -10.71 98.50 1.92
C SER A 16 -11.99 99.20 1.46
N GLY A 17 -13.12 98.81 2.04
CA GLY A 17 -14.44 99.38 1.72
C GLY A 17 -15.40 99.22 2.89
N GLU A 18 -15.55 100.30 3.64
CA GLU A 18 -16.74 100.75 4.37
C GLU A 18 -17.51 99.79 5.29
N LYS A 19 -17.45 100.15 6.58
CA LYS A 19 -18.44 99.85 7.62
C LYS A 19 -19.84 100.31 7.19
N GLY A 20 -20.57 99.45 6.48
CA GLY A 20 -22.00 99.58 6.24
C GLY A 20 -22.81 98.84 7.30
N ARG A 21 -23.34 99.55 8.29
CA ARG A 21 -24.51 99.10 9.05
C ARG A 21 -25.64 98.83 8.06
N THR A 22 -25.99 97.57 7.86
CA THR A 22 -27.30 97.18 7.33
C THR A 22 -27.80 95.99 8.13
N THR A 23 -28.50 96.30 9.23
CA THR A 23 -29.60 95.47 9.72
C THR A 23 -30.66 95.43 8.62
N GLY A 24 -30.47 94.54 7.64
CA GLY A 24 -31.54 94.13 6.75
C GLY A 24 -32.45 93.21 7.53
N GLN A 25 -33.58 93.73 8.00
CA GLN A 25 -34.72 92.88 8.38
C GLN A 25 -35.16 92.17 7.11
N PHE A 26 -34.78 90.90 6.96
CA PHE A 26 -35.42 90.02 6.01
C PHE A 26 -36.86 89.78 6.51
N PRO A 27 -37.90 89.86 5.66
CA PRO A 27 -39.26 89.60 6.08
C PRO A 27 -39.39 88.18 6.65
N GLU A 28 -40.09 87.99 7.78
CA GLU A 28 -40.24 86.70 8.49
C GLU A 28 -40.65 85.52 7.56
N ASN A 29 -41.37 85.81 6.47
CA ASN A 29 -41.78 84.83 5.47
C ASN A 29 -40.62 84.23 4.64
N GLU A 30 -39.54 84.97 4.39
CA GLU A 30 -38.40 84.46 3.60
C GLU A 30 -37.55 83.46 4.38
N TYR A 31 -37.43 83.63 5.71
CA TYR A 31 -36.72 82.68 6.57
C TYR A 31 -37.43 81.32 6.65
N LEU A 32 -38.77 81.32 6.70
CA LEU A 32 -39.56 80.09 6.72
C LEU A 32 -39.45 79.35 5.38
N LEU A 33 -39.49 80.07 4.26
CA LEU A 33 -39.27 79.51 2.92
C LEU A 33 -37.87 78.89 2.78
N LEU A 34 -36.84 79.57 3.28
CA LEU A 34 -35.48 79.03 3.28
C LEU A 34 -35.34 77.80 4.17
N LEU A 35 -35.96 77.80 5.35
CA LEU A 35 -35.93 76.68 6.29
C LEU A 35 -36.63 75.43 5.72
N ASP A 36 -37.77 75.61 5.04
CA ASP A 36 -38.53 74.53 4.40
C ASP A 36 -37.90 74.02 3.10
N ALA A 37 -37.10 74.84 2.41
CA ALA A 37 -36.31 74.42 1.26
C ALA A 37 -35.07 73.60 1.66
N MET A 38 -34.69 73.56 2.94
CA MET A 38 -33.55 72.75 3.39
C MET A 38 -33.92 71.25 3.36
N PRO A 39 -33.10 70.41 2.71
CA PRO A 39 -33.31 68.97 2.70
C PRO A 39 -32.99 68.30 4.05
N VAL A 40 -32.30 69.01 4.94
CA VAL A 40 -31.92 68.55 6.28
C VAL A 40 -33.07 68.78 7.25
N GLN A 41 -33.33 67.85 8.16
CA GLN A 41 -34.32 68.04 9.21
C GLN A 41 -33.87 69.15 10.16
N ALA A 42 -34.73 70.14 10.39
CA ALA A 42 -34.44 71.26 11.28
C ALA A 42 -35.66 71.64 12.12
N TRP A 43 -35.44 71.91 13.40
CA TRP A 43 -36.47 72.43 14.30
C TRP A 43 -35.87 73.27 15.42
N THR A 44 -36.70 74.05 16.11
CA THR A 44 -36.31 74.73 17.34
C THR A 44 -36.94 74.07 18.56
N LEU A 45 -36.36 74.30 19.73
CA LEU A 45 -36.86 73.87 21.03
C LEU A 45 -36.88 75.10 21.95
N PRO A 46 -38.04 75.67 22.31
CA PRO A 46 -38.12 76.74 23.31
C PRO A 46 -37.75 76.25 24.72
N ASP A 47 -38.01 74.98 25.01
CA ASP A 47 -37.69 74.28 26.25
C ASP A 47 -37.32 72.83 25.92
N PRO A 48 -36.78 72.04 26.87
CA PRO A 48 -36.34 70.66 26.60
C PRO A 48 -37.42 69.71 26.09
N GLU A 49 -38.70 70.01 26.32
CA GLU A 49 -39.81 69.08 26.10
C GLU A 49 -40.72 69.44 24.93
N THR A 50 -40.62 70.64 24.38
CA THR A 50 -41.59 71.16 23.41
C THR A 50 -40.94 71.46 22.07
N TYR A 51 -41.58 71.07 20.97
CA TYR A 51 -41.18 71.51 19.63
C TYR A 51 -41.51 73.00 19.43
N GLY A 52 -40.58 73.76 18.88
CA GLY A 52 -40.76 75.13 18.40
C GLY A 52 -41.19 75.14 16.93
N ALA A 53 -40.51 75.93 16.11
CA ALA A 53 -40.69 75.93 14.66
C ALA A 53 -40.04 74.68 14.06
N VAL A 54 -40.70 74.02 13.12
CA VAL A 54 -40.15 72.83 12.42
C VAL A 54 -40.07 73.10 10.93
N ASN A 55 -39.22 72.37 10.22
CA ASN A 55 -39.18 72.44 8.77
C ASN A 55 -39.91 71.27 8.10
N MET A 56 -40.23 71.42 6.82
CA MET A 56 -40.95 70.41 6.04
C MET A 56 -40.23 69.05 6.01
N ALA A 57 -38.89 69.05 5.99
CA ALA A 57 -38.10 67.81 6.04
C ALA A 57 -38.32 67.03 7.35
N ARG A 58 -38.34 67.70 8.52
CA ARG A 58 -38.62 67.07 9.82
C ARG A 58 -40.05 66.53 9.89
N ALA A 59 -41.03 67.32 9.42
CA ALA A 59 -42.42 66.91 9.42
C ALA A 59 -42.65 65.69 8.50
N ALA A 60 -42.11 65.73 7.28
CA ALA A 60 -42.19 64.63 6.33
C ALA A 60 -41.50 63.36 6.86
N TYR A 61 -40.36 63.48 7.55
CA TYR A 61 -39.64 62.35 8.12
C TYR A 61 -40.48 61.55 9.11
N LEU A 62 -41.31 62.21 9.92
CA LEU A 62 -42.23 61.59 10.88
C LEU A 62 -43.61 61.27 10.27
N GLY A 63 -43.86 61.66 9.02
CA GLY A 63 -45.15 61.44 8.35
C GLY A 63 -46.26 62.37 8.85
N LEU A 64 -45.91 63.52 9.43
CA LEU A 64 -46.82 64.48 10.03
C LEU A 64 -46.84 65.81 9.25
N GLN A 65 -47.86 66.65 9.48
CA GLN A 65 -47.83 68.05 9.03
C GLN A 65 -47.07 68.90 10.05
N LYS A 66 -46.58 70.08 9.62
CA LYS A 66 -45.86 71.00 10.51
C LYS A 66 -46.71 71.40 11.72
N ASP A 67 -47.97 71.73 11.49
CA ASP A 67 -48.91 72.15 12.54
C ASP A 67 -49.20 71.04 13.58
N ASP A 68 -48.98 69.77 13.22
CA ASP A 68 -49.10 68.62 14.12
C ASP A 68 -47.85 68.43 15.01
N LEU A 69 -46.76 69.14 14.71
CA LEU A 69 -45.48 69.09 15.42
C LEU A 69 -45.22 70.39 16.20
N GLU A 70 -45.45 71.55 15.59
CA GLU A 70 -45.11 72.83 16.20
C GLU A 70 -45.90 73.04 17.50
N ARG A 71 -45.18 73.44 18.56
CA ARG A 71 -45.71 73.67 19.91
C ARG A 71 -46.28 72.42 20.59
N ARG A 72 -46.03 71.23 20.04
CA ARG A 72 -46.38 69.96 20.69
C ARG A 72 -45.25 69.48 21.60
N PRO A 73 -45.59 68.85 22.73
CA PRO A 73 -44.61 68.09 23.51
C PRO A 73 -43.98 66.97 22.68
N VAL A 74 -42.67 66.76 22.82
CA VAL A 74 -41.92 65.68 22.15
C VAL A 74 -42.53 64.30 22.46
N ARG A 75 -42.99 64.11 23.70
CA ARG A 75 -43.67 62.89 24.19
C ARG A 75 -45.01 62.58 23.54
N ASP A 76 -45.67 63.57 22.93
CA ASP A 76 -46.95 63.38 22.24
C ASP A 76 -46.74 62.95 20.77
N VAL A 77 -45.51 63.13 20.27
CA VAL A 77 -45.12 62.91 18.87
C VAL A 77 -44.34 61.61 18.72
N LEU A 78 -43.41 61.33 19.63
CA LEU A 78 -42.52 60.17 19.59
C LEU A 78 -42.97 59.11 20.62
N PRO A 79 -42.65 57.82 20.39
CA PRO A 79 -42.82 56.77 21.40
C PRO A 79 -42.14 57.12 22.73
N GLU A 80 -42.67 56.61 23.84
CA GLU A 80 -42.26 57.00 25.20
C GLU A 80 -40.74 56.84 25.45
N GLU A 81 -40.15 55.72 24.99
CA GLU A 81 -38.71 55.47 25.13
C GLU A 81 -37.86 56.44 24.30
N GLU A 82 -38.24 56.66 23.03
CA GLU A 82 -37.55 57.59 22.13
C GLU A 82 -37.65 59.04 22.65
N ALA A 83 -38.85 59.45 23.07
CA ALA A 83 -39.10 60.77 23.63
C ALA A 83 -38.25 61.03 24.88
N ALA A 84 -38.11 60.03 25.77
CA ALA A 84 -37.27 60.15 26.96
C ALA A 84 -35.80 60.39 26.61
N ILE A 85 -35.26 59.67 25.62
CA ILE A 85 -33.89 59.85 25.12
C ILE A 85 -33.71 61.24 24.51
N CYS A 86 -34.64 61.66 23.63
CA CYS A 86 -34.61 62.97 22.99
C CYS A 86 -34.62 64.09 24.04
N ILE A 87 -35.55 64.03 25.01
CA ILE A 87 -35.70 65.03 26.08
C ILE A 87 -34.44 65.09 26.93
N GLN A 88 -33.85 63.94 27.31
CA GLN A 88 -32.59 63.92 28.06
C GLN A 88 -31.47 64.66 27.31
N GLY A 89 -31.32 64.39 26.01
CA GLY A 89 -30.34 65.10 25.18
C GLY A 89 -30.69 66.59 24.99
N ASN A 90 -31.96 66.96 25.04
CA ASN A 90 -32.39 68.36 25.01
C ASN A 90 -32.06 69.06 26.34
N GLU A 91 -32.34 68.46 27.49
CA GLU A 91 -31.97 69.01 28.79
C GLU A 91 -30.47 69.29 28.90
N GLU A 92 -29.64 68.43 28.31
CA GLU A 92 -28.20 68.62 28.27
C GLU A 92 -27.82 69.94 27.57
N VAL A 93 -28.41 70.27 26.41
CA VAL A 93 -28.08 71.52 25.70
C VAL A 93 -28.51 72.76 26.50
N PHE A 94 -29.65 72.70 27.19
CA PHE A 94 -30.16 73.78 28.03
C PHE A 94 -29.32 73.98 29.30
N ARG A 95 -28.81 72.89 29.88
CA ARG A 95 -27.96 72.90 31.08
C ARG A 95 -26.53 73.33 30.78
N GLU A 96 -25.92 72.74 29.76
CA GLU A 96 -24.51 72.94 29.39
C GLU A 96 -24.27 74.24 28.63
N ARG A 97 -25.32 74.82 28.01
CA ARG A 97 -25.27 76.09 27.26
C ARG A 97 -24.23 76.12 26.14
N ARG A 98 -23.87 74.95 25.62
CA ARG A 98 -22.98 74.75 24.47
C ARG A 98 -23.64 73.77 23.51
N ALA A 99 -23.12 73.69 22.28
CA ALA A 99 -23.63 72.73 21.31
C ALA A 99 -23.45 71.29 21.82
N VAL A 100 -24.50 70.48 21.68
CA VAL A 100 -24.53 69.06 22.02
C VAL A 100 -24.85 68.27 20.75
N ARG A 101 -24.17 67.15 20.54
CA ARG A 101 -24.45 66.21 19.45
C ARG A 101 -24.79 64.86 20.05
N THR A 102 -25.94 64.32 19.69
CA THR A 102 -26.43 63.01 20.13
C THR A 102 -26.70 62.11 18.92
N GLU A 103 -26.65 60.80 19.12
CA GLU A 103 -27.06 59.79 18.15
C GLU A 103 -28.27 59.07 18.75
N GLU A 104 -29.42 59.18 18.08
CA GLU A 104 -30.72 58.76 18.63
C GLU A 104 -31.45 57.90 17.59
N TRP A 105 -31.92 56.72 17.99
CA TRP A 105 -32.77 55.88 17.15
C TRP A 105 -34.19 56.43 17.17
N ILE A 106 -34.71 56.76 15.98
CA ILE A 106 -36.03 57.37 15.80
C ILE A 106 -36.74 56.68 14.65
N LEU A 107 -38.01 56.33 14.86
CA LEU A 107 -38.86 55.77 13.81
C LEU A 107 -39.20 56.83 12.75
N ASN A 108 -39.06 56.45 11.47
CA ASN A 108 -39.55 57.27 10.36
C ASN A 108 -41.05 57.02 10.08
N ALA A 109 -41.61 57.76 9.12
CA ALA A 109 -43.00 57.66 8.68
C ALA A 109 -43.44 56.26 8.21
N HIS A 110 -42.49 55.40 7.84
CA HIS A 110 -42.75 54.02 7.41
C HIS A 110 -42.63 53.00 8.55
N GLY A 111 -42.34 53.45 9.77
CA GLY A 111 -42.09 52.59 10.93
C GLY A 111 -40.71 51.91 10.88
N GLU A 112 -39.77 52.44 10.10
CA GLU A 112 -38.40 51.94 10.08
C GLU A 112 -37.56 52.65 11.14
N GLU A 113 -36.79 51.87 11.89
CA GLU A 113 -35.84 52.40 12.87
C GLU A 113 -34.59 52.96 12.17
N ARG A 114 -34.28 54.23 12.45
CA ARG A 114 -33.20 54.97 11.80
C ARG A 114 -32.39 55.74 12.83
N LEU A 115 -31.07 55.74 12.69
CA LEU A 115 -30.15 56.42 13.59
C LEU A 115 -29.94 57.86 13.10
N LEU A 116 -30.44 58.82 13.88
CA LEU A 116 -30.26 60.25 13.60
C LEU A 116 -29.12 60.83 14.43
N ALA A 117 -28.16 61.46 13.75
CA ALA A 117 -27.17 62.32 14.39
C ALA A 117 -27.77 63.73 14.56
N ILE A 118 -28.19 64.05 15.78
CA ILE A 118 -28.86 65.30 16.10
C ILE A 118 -27.87 66.28 16.73
N THR A 119 -27.70 67.44 16.09
CA THR A 119 -26.92 68.55 16.65
C THR A 119 -27.86 69.63 17.17
N LYS A 120 -27.72 69.94 18.46
CA LYS A 120 -28.54 70.90 19.22
C LYS A 120 -27.65 72.08 19.59
N LYS A 121 -27.91 73.27 19.04
CA LYS A 121 -27.14 74.50 19.31
C LYS A 121 -27.99 75.49 20.10
N PRO A 122 -27.57 75.91 21.31
CA PRO A 122 -28.33 76.87 22.10
C PRO A 122 -28.17 78.29 21.53
N VAL A 123 -29.25 79.05 21.53
CA VAL A 123 -29.26 80.49 21.29
C VAL A 123 -29.37 81.18 22.64
N LEU A 124 -28.38 82.02 22.97
CA LEU A 124 -28.26 82.66 24.27
C LEU A 124 -28.72 84.12 24.23
N ASP A 125 -29.33 84.59 25.31
CA ASP A 125 -29.57 86.01 25.54
C ASP A 125 -28.30 86.76 26.02
N GLU A 126 -28.41 88.07 26.24
CA GLU A 126 -27.31 88.92 26.71
C GLU A 126 -26.77 88.52 28.11
N VAL A 127 -27.52 87.74 28.88
CA VAL A 127 -27.18 87.29 30.24
C VAL A 127 -26.69 85.83 30.24
N GLY A 128 -26.62 85.19 29.07
CA GLY A 128 -26.14 83.83 28.89
C GLY A 128 -27.15 82.74 29.26
N THR A 129 -28.45 83.04 29.24
CA THR A 129 -29.54 82.08 29.39
C THR A 129 -29.95 81.53 28.02
N VAL A 130 -30.26 80.24 27.93
CA VAL A 130 -30.74 79.63 26.68
C VAL A 130 -32.18 80.10 26.41
N VAL A 131 -32.38 80.84 25.32
CA VAL A 131 -33.70 81.32 24.87
C VAL A 131 -34.45 80.22 24.13
N PHE A 132 -33.74 79.50 23.26
CA PHE A 132 -34.19 78.29 22.57
C PHE A 132 -32.98 77.55 22.02
N ALA A 133 -33.13 76.28 21.64
CA ALA A 133 -32.12 75.52 20.91
C ALA A 133 -32.54 75.32 19.45
N VAL A 134 -31.60 75.45 18.52
CA VAL A 134 -31.78 75.06 17.11
C VAL A 134 -31.22 73.66 16.92
N CYS A 135 -32.04 72.76 16.41
CA CYS A 135 -31.73 71.37 16.19
C CYS A 135 -31.66 71.08 14.69
N THR A 136 -30.67 70.27 14.31
CA THR A 136 -30.53 69.72 12.97
C THR A 136 -30.26 68.23 13.08
N ALA A 137 -30.86 67.41 12.21
CA ALA A 137 -30.65 65.97 12.21
C ALA A 137 -30.25 65.44 10.84
N GLU A 138 -29.28 64.52 10.84
CA GLU A 138 -28.82 63.77 9.68
C GLU A 138 -29.05 62.28 9.93
N ASP A 139 -29.60 61.57 8.94
CA ASP A 139 -29.73 60.11 8.99
C ASP A 139 -28.37 59.48 8.68
N ILE A 140 -27.76 58.88 9.70
CA ILE A 140 -26.46 58.23 9.61
C ILE A 140 -26.59 56.70 9.61
N THR A 141 -27.79 56.14 9.46
CA THR A 141 -28.05 54.70 9.58
C THR A 141 -27.17 53.89 8.62
N GLU A 142 -27.17 54.24 7.33
CA GLU A 142 -26.42 53.52 6.31
C GLU A 142 -24.91 53.70 6.49
N GLN A 143 -24.47 54.90 6.90
CA GLN A 143 -23.06 55.16 7.21
C GLN A 143 -22.61 54.30 8.40
N ARG A 144 -23.40 54.26 9.48
CA ARG A 144 -23.07 53.49 10.68
C ARG A 144 -23.01 51.99 10.40
N ARG A 145 -23.98 51.47 9.65
CA ARG A 145 -23.97 50.07 9.18
C ARG A 145 -22.74 49.76 8.32
N ALA A 146 -22.33 50.68 7.44
CA ALA A 146 -21.13 50.51 6.64
C ALA A 146 -19.84 50.53 7.48
N GLU A 147 -19.73 51.45 8.44
CA GLU A 147 -18.60 51.52 9.40
C GLU A 147 -18.48 50.23 10.22
N GLU A 148 -19.59 49.73 10.76
CA GLU A 148 -19.62 48.47 11.50
C GLU A 148 -19.27 47.26 10.62
N ALA A 149 -19.76 47.22 9.39
CA ALA A 149 -19.42 46.15 8.45
C ALA A 149 -17.92 46.13 8.10
N VAL A 150 -17.28 47.30 7.98
CA VAL A 150 -15.83 47.41 7.78
C VAL A 150 -15.07 46.92 9.02
N LEU A 151 -15.45 47.36 10.21
CA LEU A 151 -14.81 46.92 11.46
C LEU A 151 -14.92 45.40 11.66
N ARG A 152 -16.10 44.83 11.41
CA ARG A 152 -16.30 43.37 11.47
C ARG A 152 -15.47 42.64 10.42
N ARG A 153 -15.45 43.14 9.18
CA ARG A 153 -14.60 42.58 8.12
C ARG A 153 -13.13 42.57 8.53
N ASP A 154 -12.60 43.66 9.06
CA ASP A 154 -11.20 43.77 9.46
C ASP A 154 -10.87 42.81 10.61
N ALA A 155 -11.74 42.71 11.61
CA ALA A 155 -11.61 41.72 12.69
C ALA A 155 -11.61 40.27 12.16
N ILE A 156 -12.48 39.95 11.20
CA ILE A 156 -12.49 38.62 10.55
C ILE A 156 -11.18 38.39 9.80
N LEU A 157 -10.69 39.36 9.03
CA LEU A 157 -9.44 39.22 8.28
C LEU A 157 -8.23 39.04 9.20
N GLU A 158 -8.19 39.70 10.36
CA GLU A 158 -7.18 39.44 11.38
C GLU A 158 -7.26 38.02 11.93
N ALA A 159 -8.47 37.53 12.25
CA ALA A 159 -8.68 36.15 12.68
C ALA A 159 -8.28 35.13 11.60
N VAL A 160 -8.55 35.43 10.34
CA VAL A 160 -8.14 34.64 9.18
C VAL A 160 -6.62 34.63 9.02
N GLY A 161 -5.96 35.77 9.18
CA GLY A 161 -4.51 35.88 9.19
C GLY A 161 -3.87 35.02 10.30
N PHE A 162 -4.45 35.06 11.49
CA PHE A 162 -4.05 34.21 12.61
C PHE A 162 -4.23 32.71 12.30
N ALA A 163 -5.35 32.34 11.69
CA ALA A 163 -5.62 30.96 11.27
C ALA A 163 -4.62 30.49 10.21
N ALA A 164 -4.35 31.32 9.19
CA ALA A 164 -3.42 31.04 8.12
C ALA A 164 -2.01 30.76 8.65
N ASP A 165 -1.52 31.59 9.58
CA ASP A 165 -0.19 31.42 10.16
C ASP A 165 -0.02 30.05 10.84
N ARG A 166 -1.03 29.64 11.62
CA ARG A 166 -1.02 28.36 12.34
C ARG A 166 -1.16 27.16 11.42
N LEU A 167 -2.11 27.21 10.49
CA LEU A 167 -2.39 26.14 9.54
C LEU A 167 -1.20 25.89 8.60
N LEU A 168 -0.51 26.95 8.18
CA LEU A 168 0.61 26.84 7.25
C LEU A 168 1.94 26.43 7.91
N LYS A 169 2.13 26.75 9.21
CA LYS A 169 3.36 26.43 9.95
C LYS A 169 3.32 25.09 10.67
N LYS A 170 2.17 24.65 11.18
CA LYS A 170 2.09 23.44 12.01
C LYS A 170 1.69 22.20 11.23
N ARG A 171 2.38 21.09 11.50
CA ARG A 171 2.12 19.78 10.86
C ARG A 171 0.77 19.16 11.24
N ARG A 172 0.19 19.55 12.38
CA ARG A 172 -1.08 19.01 12.90
C ARG A 172 -2.16 20.09 12.93
N TRP A 173 -2.60 20.49 11.73
CA TRP A 173 -3.61 21.54 11.57
C TRP A 173 -4.92 21.23 12.33
N ASN A 174 -5.31 19.94 12.39
CA ASN A 174 -6.48 19.46 13.12
C ASN A 174 -6.49 19.81 14.61
N GLU A 175 -5.32 19.94 15.25
CA GLU A 175 -5.21 20.34 16.66
C GLU A 175 -5.45 21.85 16.85
N GLU A 176 -5.29 22.64 15.79
CA GLU A 176 -5.43 24.10 15.81
C GLU A 176 -6.84 24.57 15.44
N VAL A 177 -7.66 23.70 14.81
CA VAL A 177 -9.02 24.05 14.37
C VAL A 177 -9.88 24.66 15.49
N PRO A 178 -9.95 24.10 16.72
CA PRO A 178 -10.77 24.70 17.78
C PRO A 178 -10.36 26.14 18.12
N ALA A 179 -9.06 26.45 18.09
CA ALA A 179 -8.57 27.80 18.34
C ALA A 179 -8.95 28.77 17.22
N ILE A 180 -8.98 28.28 15.97
CA ILE A 180 -9.40 29.04 14.79
C ILE A 180 -10.90 29.33 14.85
N LEU A 181 -11.73 28.32 15.13
CA LEU A 181 -13.18 28.50 15.23
C LEU A 181 -13.54 29.50 16.33
N ARG A 182 -12.86 29.44 17.49
CA ARG A 182 -13.01 30.45 18.55
C ARG A 182 -12.68 31.85 18.07
N CYS A 183 -11.54 32.03 17.42
CA CYS A 183 -11.09 33.34 16.95
C CYS A 183 -12.06 33.93 15.93
N LEU A 184 -12.57 33.12 14.99
CA LEU A 184 -13.61 33.53 14.06
C LEU A 184 -14.91 33.88 14.77
N GLY A 185 -15.31 33.11 15.78
CA GLY A 185 -16.53 33.36 16.55
C GLY A 185 -16.47 34.66 17.35
N GLU A 186 -15.36 34.91 18.03
CA GLU A 186 -15.10 36.16 18.76
C GLU A 186 -15.04 37.36 17.80
N ALA A 187 -14.40 37.23 16.63
CA ALA A 187 -14.28 38.31 15.65
C ALA A 187 -15.60 38.66 14.95
N THR A 188 -16.45 37.66 14.71
CA THR A 188 -17.77 37.85 14.05
C THR A 188 -18.91 38.14 15.03
N GLY A 189 -18.66 38.00 16.33
CA GLY A 189 -19.70 38.00 17.36
C GLY A 189 -20.71 36.87 17.22
N ALA A 190 -20.42 35.82 16.44
CA ALA A 190 -21.36 34.72 16.21
C ALA A 190 -21.59 33.90 17.48
N SER A 191 -22.79 33.34 17.62
CA SER A 191 -23.15 32.46 18.73
C SER A 191 -22.44 31.10 18.63
N ARG A 192 -22.20 30.61 17.40
CA ARG A 192 -21.54 29.33 17.11
C ARG A 192 -20.73 29.40 15.82
N VAL A 193 -19.63 28.66 15.76
CA VAL A 193 -18.79 28.47 14.57
C VAL A 193 -18.46 27.00 14.41
N ARG A 194 -18.66 26.46 13.20
CA ARG A 194 -18.63 25.04 12.89
C ARG A 194 -17.80 24.77 11.64
N LEU A 195 -16.99 23.72 11.67
CA LEU A 195 -16.36 23.15 10.48
C LEU A 195 -16.92 21.74 10.30
N LEU A 196 -17.62 21.54 9.19
CA LEU A 196 -18.24 20.26 8.82
C LEU A 196 -17.47 19.65 7.65
N GLU A 197 -16.98 18.43 7.82
CA GLU A 197 -16.40 17.63 6.75
C GLU A 197 -17.46 16.76 6.10
N ARG A 198 -17.53 16.78 4.77
CA ARG A 198 -18.35 15.84 4.02
C ARG A 198 -17.65 14.48 4.07
N GLY A 199 -18.30 13.49 4.69
CA GLY A 199 -17.85 12.09 4.64
C GLY A 199 -17.59 11.67 3.18
N GLY A 200 -16.60 10.78 2.97
CA GLY A 200 -16.07 10.44 1.66
C GLY A 200 -17.11 10.09 0.59
N THR A 201 -16.72 10.25 -0.69
CA THR A 201 -17.53 9.92 -1.87
C THR A 201 -18.19 8.54 -1.77
N ALA A 202 -19.52 8.52 -1.74
CA ALA A 202 -20.42 7.38 -1.96
C ALA A 202 -19.81 5.98 -1.76
N GLY A 203 -19.92 5.42 -0.54
CA GLY A 203 -19.67 3.99 -0.30
C GLY A 203 -18.96 3.64 1.01
N GLU A 204 -18.36 4.60 1.71
CA GLU A 204 -17.81 4.39 3.05
C GLU A 204 -18.68 5.08 4.09
N GLU A 205 -19.05 4.37 5.16
CA GLU A 205 -19.67 4.94 6.37
C GLU A 205 -18.68 5.90 7.05
N ALA A 206 -18.52 7.09 6.49
CA ALA A 206 -17.72 8.17 7.05
C ALA A 206 -18.65 9.04 7.90
N HIS A 207 -18.53 8.95 9.23
CA HIS A 207 -19.11 9.95 10.12
C HIS A 207 -18.53 11.32 9.75
N PRO A 208 -19.37 12.31 9.34
CA PRO A 208 -18.89 13.63 8.99
C PRO A 208 -18.21 14.25 10.20
N GLY A 209 -16.93 14.63 10.04
CA GLY A 209 -16.19 15.29 11.11
C GLY A 209 -16.82 16.64 11.40
N CYS A 210 -17.38 16.81 12.60
CA CYS A 210 -17.91 18.10 13.07
C CYS A 210 -16.98 18.66 14.15
N ARG A 211 -16.41 19.85 13.90
CA ARG A 211 -15.72 20.64 14.93
C ARG A 211 -16.51 21.90 15.19
N GLU A 212 -16.74 22.20 16.45
CA GLU A 212 -17.61 23.30 16.87
C GLU A 212 -16.94 24.13 17.96
N TRP A 213 -17.18 25.44 17.89
CA TRP A 213 -16.99 26.38 18.98
C TRP A 213 -18.32 27.09 19.27
N THR A 214 -18.60 27.32 20.55
CA THR A 214 -19.82 28.00 21.02
C THR A 214 -19.45 29.17 21.92
N ALA A 215 -20.18 30.27 21.79
CA ALA A 215 -20.12 31.37 22.76
C ALA A 215 -20.66 30.93 24.14
N ALA A 216 -20.29 31.66 25.19
CA ALA A 216 -20.74 31.37 26.55
C ALA A 216 -22.28 31.35 26.63
N GLY A 217 -22.85 30.28 27.21
CA GLY A 217 -24.29 30.12 27.36
C GLY A 217 -25.04 29.62 26.12
N VAL A 218 -24.33 29.28 25.03
CA VAL A 218 -24.94 28.67 23.83
C VAL A 218 -24.68 27.16 23.86
N ALA A 219 -25.74 26.38 23.60
CA ALA A 219 -25.62 24.92 23.57
C ALA A 219 -24.94 24.42 22.28
N PRO A 220 -24.04 23.43 22.36
CA PRO A 220 -23.44 22.81 21.18
C PRO A 220 -24.50 22.01 20.40
N LEU A 221 -24.39 22.01 19.07
CA LEU A 221 -25.28 21.24 18.19
C LEU A 221 -24.89 19.76 18.15
N GLY A 222 -23.62 19.44 18.42
CA GLY A 222 -23.10 18.07 18.43
C GLY A 222 -23.02 17.41 17.04
N GLU A 223 -22.47 16.19 17.00
CA GLU A 223 -22.15 15.47 15.76
C GLU A 223 -23.37 15.15 14.89
N ARG A 224 -24.56 15.01 15.49
CA ARG A 224 -25.82 14.71 14.79
C ARG A 224 -26.45 15.92 14.10
N PHE A 225 -25.83 17.10 14.15
CA PHE A 225 -26.32 18.26 13.41
C PHE A 225 -26.45 17.98 11.91
N VAL A 226 -25.44 17.32 11.33
CA VAL A 226 -25.42 16.99 9.90
C VAL A 226 -26.61 16.09 9.54
N ASP A 227 -26.83 15.04 10.34
CA ASP A 227 -27.95 14.11 10.14
C ASP A 227 -29.33 14.78 10.33
N ARG A 228 -29.43 15.75 11.26
CA ARG A 228 -30.69 16.44 11.55
C ARG A 228 -31.04 17.53 10.56
N THR A 229 -30.06 18.12 9.89
CA THR A 229 -30.25 19.25 8.97
C THR A 229 -30.23 18.86 7.51
N GLY A 230 -29.70 17.69 7.17
CA GLY A 230 -29.61 17.26 5.79
C GLY A 230 -28.74 18.17 4.92
N ILE A 231 -27.81 18.92 5.52
CA ILE A 231 -27.01 19.94 4.80
C ILE A 231 -26.15 19.35 3.67
N PHE A 232 -25.83 18.05 3.75
CA PHE A 232 -25.14 17.29 2.72
C PHE A 232 -26.08 16.36 1.93
N SER A 233 -27.40 16.51 2.06
CA SER A 233 -28.42 15.73 1.38
C SER A 233 -29.13 16.57 0.31
N ALA A 234 -28.95 16.18 -0.96
CA ALA A 234 -29.68 16.76 -2.08
C ALA A 234 -31.18 16.45 -2.05
N GLU A 235 -31.60 15.43 -1.29
CA GLU A 235 -33.01 15.05 -1.15
C GLU A 235 -33.72 15.89 -0.09
N GLU A 236 -33.05 16.20 1.03
CA GLU A 236 -33.65 16.90 2.16
C GLU A 236 -33.57 18.42 2.03
N THR A 237 -32.49 18.95 1.43
CA THR A 237 -32.30 20.40 1.24
C THR A 237 -31.76 20.76 -0.16
N PRO A 238 -32.49 20.48 -1.24
CA PRO A 238 -31.97 20.51 -2.62
C PRO A 238 -31.34 21.84 -3.05
N GLN A 239 -31.98 22.98 -2.74
CA GLN A 239 -31.46 24.30 -3.11
C GLN A 239 -30.18 24.64 -2.32
N TRP A 240 -30.18 24.38 -1.02
CA TRP A 240 -29.05 24.64 -0.13
C TRP A 240 -27.85 23.78 -0.55
N TYR A 241 -28.07 22.48 -0.77
CA TYR A 241 -27.07 21.57 -1.30
C TYR A 241 -26.51 22.06 -2.65
N ALA A 242 -27.37 22.46 -3.58
CA ALA A 242 -26.96 22.92 -4.91
C ALA A 242 -26.11 24.19 -4.86
N ASP A 243 -26.40 25.11 -3.94
CA ASP A 243 -25.61 26.33 -3.75
C ASP A 243 -24.22 26.01 -3.19
N LEU A 244 -24.13 25.22 -2.11
CA LEU A 244 -22.85 24.85 -1.52
C LEU A 244 -22.00 23.98 -2.46
N ALA A 245 -22.61 23.01 -3.14
CA ALA A 245 -21.93 22.16 -4.12
C ALA A 245 -21.36 22.95 -5.32
N ALA A 246 -22.00 24.08 -5.66
CA ALA A 246 -21.51 24.99 -6.69
C ALA A 246 -20.53 26.06 -6.15
N GLY A 247 -20.10 25.96 -4.89
CA GLY A 247 -19.18 26.91 -4.26
C GLY A 247 -19.82 28.26 -3.90
N ARG A 248 -21.16 28.36 -3.89
CA ARG A 248 -21.88 29.56 -3.48
C ARG A 248 -22.19 29.51 -1.98
N PRO A 249 -21.87 30.57 -1.21
CA PRO A 249 -22.22 30.64 0.19
C PRO A 249 -23.73 30.81 0.39
N VAL A 250 -24.24 30.28 1.48
CA VAL A 250 -25.65 30.42 1.88
C VAL A 250 -25.70 31.27 3.14
N ALA A 251 -26.17 32.51 3.04
CA ALA A 251 -26.18 33.47 4.15
C ALA A 251 -27.54 34.17 4.23
N ALA A 252 -28.28 33.95 5.31
CA ALA A 252 -29.61 34.55 5.50
C ALA A 252 -30.08 34.46 6.95
N ALA A 253 -31.06 35.31 7.29
CA ALA A 253 -31.89 35.12 8.48
C ALA A 253 -32.75 33.87 8.32
N ALA A 254 -33.01 33.16 9.41
CA ALA A 254 -33.81 31.93 9.42
C ALA A 254 -35.18 32.14 8.77
N ALA A 255 -35.81 33.30 8.98
CA ALA A 255 -37.09 33.67 8.38
C ALA A 255 -37.11 33.63 6.84
N ALA A 256 -35.97 33.89 6.19
CA ALA A 256 -35.83 33.94 4.74
C ALA A 256 -35.63 32.56 4.09
N PHE A 257 -35.38 31.50 4.86
CA PHE A 257 -35.22 30.16 4.32
C PHE A 257 -36.57 29.52 3.90
N PRO A 258 -36.56 28.57 2.94
CA PRO A 258 -37.71 27.72 2.65
C PRO A 258 -38.23 26.99 3.91
N ALA A 259 -39.48 26.52 3.88
CA ALA A 259 -40.15 25.94 5.04
C ALA A 259 -39.40 24.74 5.66
N GLU A 260 -38.74 23.93 4.83
CA GLU A 260 -37.90 22.80 5.26
C GLU A 260 -36.70 23.30 6.08
N GLY A 261 -35.85 24.15 5.48
CA GLY A 261 -34.71 24.76 6.18
C GLY A 261 -35.09 25.52 7.45
N ARG A 262 -36.21 26.25 7.43
CA ARG A 262 -36.73 26.95 8.61
C ARG A 262 -37.02 26.03 9.79
N ARG A 263 -37.59 24.85 9.55
CA ARG A 263 -37.89 23.88 10.63
C ARG A 263 -36.62 23.38 11.29
N HIS A 264 -35.60 23.06 10.49
CA HIS A 264 -34.31 22.59 11.00
C HIS A 264 -33.57 23.67 11.80
N LEU A 265 -33.54 24.91 11.30
CA LEU A 265 -32.91 26.03 12.01
C LEU A 265 -33.63 26.39 13.31
N ALA A 266 -34.97 26.41 13.30
CA ALA A 266 -35.77 26.72 14.47
C ALA A 266 -35.63 25.67 15.58
N ALA A 267 -35.53 24.38 15.23
CA ALA A 267 -35.32 23.30 16.20
C ALA A 267 -34.00 23.45 16.98
N GLU A 268 -33.01 24.10 16.37
CA GLU A 268 -31.69 24.33 16.96
C GLU A 268 -31.51 25.76 17.54
N GLY A 269 -32.57 26.57 17.52
CA GLY A 269 -32.55 27.95 18.02
C GLY A 269 -31.71 28.91 17.18
N ILE A 270 -31.52 28.62 15.88
CA ILE A 270 -30.74 29.47 14.96
C ILE A 270 -31.65 30.55 14.37
N LEU A 271 -31.30 31.82 14.59
CA LEU A 271 -31.99 33.00 14.06
C LEU A 271 -31.35 33.51 12.77
N SER A 272 -30.03 33.40 12.64
CA SER A 272 -29.28 33.77 11.43
C SER A 272 -28.16 32.80 11.16
N LEU A 273 -27.88 32.53 9.89
CA LEU A 273 -26.89 31.55 9.47
C LEU A 273 -26.07 32.05 8.29
N VAL A 274 -24.77 31.74 8.29
CA VAL A 274 -23.91 31.73 7.11
C VAL A 274 -23.19 30.39 7.00
N GLU A 275 -23.28 29.76 5.84
CA GLU A 275 -22.54 28.54 5.49
C GLU A 275 -21.67 28.83 4.27
N ILE A 276 -20.36 28.67 4.45
CA ILE A 276 -19.35 28.91 3.42
C ILE A 276 -18.77 27.56 2.97
N PRO A 277 -18.85 27.21 1.68
CA PRO A 277 -18.25 25.96 1.20
C PRO A 277 -16.72 26.01 1.25
N VAL A 278 -16.12 24.94 1.77
CA VAL A 278 -14.68 24.69 1.76
C VAL A 278 -14.36 23.80 0.57
N LEU A 279 -13.52 24.29 -0.34
CA LEU A 279 -13.11 23.59 -1.55
C LEU A 279 -11.68 23.05 -1.42
N VAL A 280 -11.46 21.82 -1.87
CA VAL A 280 -10.14 21.17 -1.94
C VAL A 280 -9.97 20.63 -3.35
N ASP A 281 -8.96 21.09 -4.09
CA ASP A 281 -8.75 20.76 -5.52
C ASP A 281 -9.98 21.04 -6.43
N GLY A 282 -10.78 22.05 -6.08
CA GLY A 282 -12.00 22.39 -6.81
C GLY A 282 -13.22 21.52 -6.47
N GLU A 283 -13.06 20.52 -5.61
CA GLU A 283 -14.16 19.71 -5.10
C GLU A 283 -14.68 20.25 -3.76
N TRP A 284 -15.99 20.14 -3.55
CA TRP A 284 -16.62 20.50 -2.28
C TRP A 284 -16.26 19.47 -1.20
N TRP A 285 -15.40 19.89 -0.28
CA TRP A 285 -14.89 19.06 0.82
C TRP A 285 -15.78 19.16 2.07
N GLY A 286 -16.36 20.32 2.34
CA GLY A 286 -17.12 20.58 3.56
C GLY A 286 -17.61 22.01 3.65
N CYS A 287 -18.03 22.47 4.83
CA CYS A 287 -18.43 23.86 5.03
C CYS A 287 -17.95 24.45 6.36
N LEU A 288 -17.72 25.75 6.34
CA LEU A 288 -17.52 26.60 7.51
C LEU A 288 -18.85 27.31 7.79
N GLY A 289 -19.52 26.91 8.86
CA GLY A 289 -20.82 27.43 9.28
C GLY A 289 -20.69 28.39 10.46
N LEU A 290 -21.44 29.47 10.46
CA LEU A 290 -21.59 30.37 11.61
C LEU A 290 -23.07 30.69 11.83
N ASP A 291 -23.47 30.67 13.09
CA ASP A 291 -24.86 30.84 13.48
C ASP A 291 -24.98 31.93 14.54
N ASP A 292 -26.06 32.69 14.48
CA ASP A 292 -26.51 33.55 15.56
C ASP A 292 -27.83 33.05 16.14
N CYS A 293 -27.90 33.00 17.47
CA CYS A 293 -29.00 32.42 18.24
C CYS A 293 -29.65 33.43 19.18
N ARG A 294 -29.07 34.63 19.30
CA ARG A 294 -29.51 35.66 20.25
C ARG A 294 -30.29 36.77 19.55
N GLU A 295 -29.83 37.15 18.37
CA GLU A 295 -30.43 38.19 17.56
C GLU A 295 -30.56 37.74 16.11
N GLU A 296 -31.61 38.23 15.45
CA GLU A 296 -31.72 38.12 14.00
C GLU A 296 -30.85 39.21 13.38
N ARG A 297 -29.88 38.79 12.55
CA ARG A 297 -28.97 39.68 11.85
C ARG A 297 -28.78 39.31 10.39
N GLY A 298 -28.53 40.32 9.55
CA GLY A 298 -28.08 40.13 8.17
C GLY A 298 -26.57 39.98 8.10
N TRP A 299 -26.09 39.00 7.33
CA TRP A 299 -24.67 38.85 7.02
C TRP A 299 -24.33 39.74 5.82
N SER A 300 -23.43 40.70 6.00
CA SER A 300 -23.01 41.59 4.91
C SER A 300 -22.14 40.85 3.89
N GLY A 301 -22.13 41.33 2.64
CA GLY A 301 -21.26 40.77 1.60
C GLY A 301 -19.77 40.81 1.99
N ALA A 302 -19.36 41.86 2.72
CA ALA A 302 -18.00 42.01 3.24
C ALA A 302 -17.62 40.91 4.24
N GLU A 303 -18.53 40.54 5.16
CA GLU A 303 -18.32 39.44 6.10
C GLU A 303 -18.27 38.09 5.38
N VAL A 304 -19.20 37.85 4.45
CA VAL A 304 -19.25 36.61 3.65
C VAL A 304 -17.96 36.42 2.85
N ASP A 305 -17.42 37.48 2.24
CA ASP A 305 -16.18 37.39 1.46
C ASP A 305 -14.93 37.20 2.35
N ALA A 306 -14.90 37.79 3.54
CA ALA A 306 -13.84 37.54 4.52
C ALA A 306 -13.88 36.08 5.01
N LEU A 307 -15.06 35.53 5.31
CA LEU A 307 -15.23 34.13 5.68
C LEU A 307 -14.90 33.16 4.53
N ARG A 308 -15.18 33.54 3.28
CA ARG A 308 -14.75 32.80 2.08
C ARG A 308 -13.24 32.68 2.00
N THR A 309 -12.53 33.73 2.39
CA THR A 309 -11.06 33.71 2.47
C THR A 309 -10.60 32.71 3.55
N ALA A 310 -11.26 32.68 4.71
CA ALA A 310 -11.01 31.70 5.76
C ALA A 310 -11.17 30.25 5.27
N ALA A 311 -12.29 29.98 4.59
CA ALA A 311 -12.61 28.67 4.01
C ALA A 311 -11.57 28.25 2.95
N GLY A 312 -11.10 29.17 2.12
CA GLY A 312 -10.05 28.92 1.14
C GLY A 312 -8.71 28.52 1.78
N ILE A 313 -8.34 29.16 2.88
CA ILE A 313 -7.10 28.82 3.63
C ILE A 313 -7.21 27.44 4.28
N LEU A 314 -8.37 27.10 4.84
CA LEU A 314 -8.65 25.76 5.35
C LEU A 314 -8.54 24.71 4.23
N GLY A 315 -9.15 24.98 3.07
CA GLY A 315 -9.08 24.12 1.89
C GLY A 315 -7.64 23.87 1.43
N ALA A 316 -6.82 24.92 1.34
CA ALA A 316 -5.41 24.81 0.98
C ALA A 316 -4.59 23.99 2.01
N ALA A 317 -4.89 24.13 3.31
CA ALA A 317 -4.25 23.35 4.36
C ALA A 317 -4.59 21.85 4.26
N VAL A 318 -5.87 21.53 3.99
CA VAL A 318 -6.33 20.15 3.75
C VAL A 318 -5.69 19.56 2.49
N GLN A 319 -5.64 20.32 1.40
CA GLN A 319 -5.00 19.91 0.14
C GLN A 319 -3.53 19.56 0.36
N ARG A 320 -2.77 20.47 1.00
CA ARG A 320 -1.35 20.25 1.30
C ARG A 320 -1.13 18.95 2.07
N ARG A 321 -2.04 18.62 3.00
CA ARG A 321 -1.97 17.38 3.77
C ARG A 321 -2.24 16.15 2.91
N ARG A 322 -3.28 16.15 2.08
CA ARG A 322 -3.59 15.06 1.14
C ARG A 322 -2.41 14.78 0.23
N THR A 323 -1.80 15.83 -0.30
CA THR A 323 -0.60 15.74 -1.13
C THR A 323 0.60 15.17 -0.35
N GLU A 324 0.87 15.65 0.87
CA GLU A 324 1.96 15.10 1.71
C GLU A 324 1.74 13.60 2.01
N ASP A 325 0.51 13.19 2.35
CA ASP A 325 0.19 11.79 2.63
C ASP A 325 0.26 10.92 1.38
N LEU A 326 -0.17 11.40 0.20
CA LEU A 326 -0.04 10.68 -1.07
C LEU A 326 1.42 10.29 -1.37
N PHE A 327 2.37 11.19 -1.11
CA PHE A 327 3.80 10.89 -1.29
C PHE A 327 4.39 10.06 -0.16
N ARG A 328 3.91 10.24 1.08
CA ARG A 328 4.49 9.63 2.28
C ARG A 328 4.03 8.20 2.51
N LEU A 329 2.74 7.90 2.32
CA LEU A 329 2.15 6.60 2.68
C LEU A 329 2.79 5.43 1.89
N PRO A 330 3.00 5.50 0.57
CA PRO A 330 3.63 4.39 -0.17
C PRO A 330 5.04 4.06 0.34
N VAL A 331 5.82 5.09 0.73
CA VAL A 331 7.15 4.90 1.32
C VAL A 331 7.06 4.26 2.70
N MET A 332 6.12 4.73 3.54
CA MET A 332 5.93 4.25 4.90
C MET A 332 5.45 2.81 4.99
N TYR A 333 4.56 2.39 4.10
CA TYR A 333 3.96 1.05 4.08
C TYR A 333 4.64 0.08 3.11
N SER A 334 5.71 0.50 2.44
CA SER A 334 6.54 -0.42 1.63
C SER A 334 7.19 -1.48 2.51
N SER A 335 7.09 -2.75 2.09
CA SER A 335 7.81 -3.87 2.71
C SER A 335 9.31 -3.83 2.44
N SER A 336 9.75 -3.06 1.45
CA SER A 336 11.17 -2.88 1.13
C SER A 336 11.82 -1.85 2.04
N GLY A 337 13.11 -2.02 2.31
CA GLY A 337 13.90 -1.08 3.09
C GLY A 337 14.29 0.14 2.27
N ILE A 338 13.52 1.22 2.36
CA ILE A 338 13.79 2.49 1.66
C ILE A 338 14.58 3.39 2.60
N TYR A 339 15.62 4.03 2.06
CA TYR A 339 16.45 4.97 2.78
C TYR A 339 16.80 6.19 1.93
N LEU A 340 17.11 7.29 2.64
CA LEU A 340 17.81 8.44 2.12
C LEU A 340 19.16 8.55 2.83
N ALA A 341 20.23 8.76 2.08
CA ALA A 341 21.57 8.90 2.63
C ALA A 341 22.33 10.08 2.01
N GLN A 342 23.16 10.70 2.83
CA GLN A 342 24.07 11.77 2.43
C GLN A 342 25.35 11.66 3.26
N ASP A 343 26.49 11.92 2.64
CA ASP A 343 27.83 11.76 3.26
C ASP A 343 28.11 10.33 3.77
N GLY A 344 27.49 9.34 3.12
CA GLY A 344 27.60 7.92 3.49
C GLY A 344 26.83 7.53 4.75
N THR A 345 26.00 8.41 5.31
CA THR A 345 25.16 8.17 6.50
C THR A 345 23.69 8.21 6.17
N PHE A 346 22.88 7.41 6.87
CA PHE A 346 21.43 7.45 6.71
C PHE A 346 20.88 8.78 7.25
N ARG A 347 20.16 9.52 6.42
CA ARG A 347 19.42 10.74 6.79
C ARG A 347 17.94 10.45 7.07
N ASP A 348 17.39 9.44 6.41
CA ASP A 348 16.07 8.91 6.72
C ASP A 348 15.95 7.44 6.32
N VAL A 349 15.04 6.72 6.96
CA VAL A 349 14.68 5.32 6.64
C VAL A 349 13.20 5.09 6.87
N ASN A 350 12.58 4.21 6.08
CA ASN A 350 11.18 3.83 6.26
C ASN A 350 11.02 2.68 7.29
N PRO A 351 9.79 2.37 7.74
CA PRO A 351 9.53 1.21 8.61
C PRO A 351 9.93 -0.14 8.01
N GLY A 352 9.86 -0.28 6.68
CA GLY A 352 10.35 -1.46 5.96
C GLY A 352 11.84 -1.72 6.23
N PHE A 353 12.67 -0.67 6.29
CA PHE A 353 14.09 -0.79 6.63
C PHE A 353 14.28 -1.32 8.06
N SER A 354 13.52 -0.79 9.02
CA SER A 354 13.58 -1.27 10.40
C SER A 354 13.16 -2.72 10.53
N THR A 355 12.13 -3.13 9.81
CA THR A 355 11.68 -4.53 9.76
C THR A 355 12.71 -5.43 9.08
N LEU A 356 13.40 -4.93 8.04
CA LEU A 356 14.40 -5.67 7.27
C LEU A 356 15.72 -5.86 8.03
N PHE A 357 16.21 -4.84 8.74
CA PHE A 357 17.52 -4.90 9.41
C PHE A 357 17.46 -5.05 10.93
N GLY A 358 16.31 -4.78 11.56
CA GLY A 358 16.11 -4.83 13.01
C GLY A 358 16.61 -3.59 13.77
N TYR A 359 17.04 -2.55 13.06
CA TYR A 359 17.41 -1.26 13.66
C TYR A 359 16.21 -0.32 13.68
N THR A 360 16.00 0.35 14.81
CA THR A 360 15.02 1.45 14.88
C THR A 360 15.50 2.63 14.03
N ARG A 361 14.56 3.49 13.61
CA ARG A 361 14.89 4.70 12.85
C ARG A 361 15.87 5.59 13.63
N GLU A 362 15.71 5.68 14.95
CA GLU A 362 16.54 6.46 15.86
C GLU A 362 17.96 5.90 16.00
N GLU A 363 18.14 4.59 15.87
CA GLU A 363 19.45 3.93 15.83
C GLU A 363 20.14 4.13 14.48
N ALA A 364 19.39 4.17 13.38
CA ALA A 364 19.94 4.27 12.03
C ALA A 364 20.28 5.72 11.63
N VAL A 365 19.32 6.63 11.77
CA VAL A 365 19.41 7.99 11.23
C VAL A 365 20.49 8.80 11.96
N GLY A 366 21.43 9.34 11.18
CA GLY A 366 22.55 10.16 11.63
C GLY A 366 23.64 9.43 12.41
N ARG A 367 23.46 8.14 12.70
CA ARG A 367 24.39 7.33 13.53
C ARG A 367 25.04 6.19 12.75
N MET A 368 24.33 5.60 11.81
CA MET A 368 24.82 4.47 11.02
C MET A 368 25.27 4.92 9.62
N ARG A 369 26.38 4.32 9.16
CA ARG A 369 26.80 4.39 7.75
C ARG A 369 26.03 3.38 6.91
N GLN A 370 25.87 3.68 5.63
CA GLN A 370 25.21 2.77 4.68
C GLN A 370 25.88 1.39 4.61
N THR A 371 27.21 1.35 4.70
CA THR A 371 28.00 0.12 4.71
C THR A 371 27.90 -0.66 6.02
N GLY A 372 27.36 -0.05 7.09
CA GLY A 372 27.24 -0.67 8.41
C GLY A 372 26.28 -1.86 8.46
N VAL A 373 25.32 -1.92 7.53
CA VAL A 373 24.38 -3.04 7.38
C VAL A 373 24.81 -4.08 6.35
N ILE A 374 25.92 -3.85 5.65
CA ILE A 374 26.45 -4.72 4.59
C ILE A 374 27.60 -5.57 5.15
N LEU A 375 27.66 -6.84 4.72
CA LEU A 375 28.77 -7.74 5.06
C LEU A 375 30.10 -7.16 4.59
N ALA A 376 31.17 -7.39 5.36
CA ALA A 376 32.47 -6.75 5.15
C ALA A 376 33.02 -6.94 3.72
N GLU A 377 32.83 -8.12 3.15
CA GLU A 377 33.25 -8.49 1.78
C GLU A 377 32.56 -7.67 0.68
N ASP A 378 31.33 -7.24 0.94
CA ASP A 378 30.47 -6.56 -0.03
C ASP A 378 30.50 -5.02 0.11
N ARG A 379 31.08 -4.50 1.20
CA ARG A 379 31.20 -3.05 1.46
C ARG A 379 31.94 -2.29 0.35
N PRO A 380 33.10 -2.73 -0.16
CA PRO A 380 33.82 -2.00 -1.21
C PRO A 380 33.00 -1.83 -2.50
N ARG A 381 32.13 -2.81 -2.80
CA ARG A 381 31.24 -2.74 -3.96
C ARG A 381 30.18 -1.66 -3.77
N LEU A 382 29.51 -1.63 -2.61
CA LEU A 382 28.56 -0.56 -2.31
C LEU A 382 29.23 0.81 -2.29
N GLU A 383 30.43 0.92 -1.73
CA GLU A 383 31.19 2.19 -1.70
C GLU A 383 31.52 2.69 -3.11
N LYS A 384 31.96 1.81 -4.00
CA LYS A 384 32.19 2.15 -5.41
C LYS A 384 30.92 2.63 -6.10
N THR A 385 29.80 1.92 -5.89
CA THR A 385 28.50 2.32 -6.44
C THR A 385 28.05 3.68 -5.91
N VAL A 386 28.11 3.89 -4.59
CA VAL A 386 27.73 5.16 -3.96
C VAL A 386 28.64 6.29 -4.44
N HIS A 387 29.94 6.04 -4.60
CA HIS A 387 30.87 7.04 -5.14
C HIS A 387 30.49 7.45 -6.56
N GLY A 388 30.20 6.51 -7.47
CA GLY A 388 29.76 6.82 -8.83
C GLY A 388 28.43 7.59 -8.89
N LEU A 389 27.49 7.27 -8.00
CA LEU A 389 26.21 8.00 -7.89
C LEU A 389 26.43 9.45 -7.42
N LEU A 390 27.33 9.66 -6.45
CA LEU A 390 27.64 10.97 -5.92
C LEU A 390 28.53 11.77 -6.87
N SER A 391 29.51 11.18 -7.57
CA SER A 391 30.33 11.91 -8.55
C SER A 391 29.52 12.31 -9.80
N GLY A 392 28.36 11.69 -10.01
CA GLY A 392 27.52 11.92 -11.18
C GLY A 392 27.93 11.10 -12.40
N GLU A 393 28.89 10.18 -12.25
CA GLU A 393 29.27 9.21 -13.28
C GLU A 393 28.12 8.30 -13.68
N ILE A 394 27.23 7.98 -12.72
CA ILE A 394 26.04 7.17 -12.93
C ILE A 394 24.82 7.77 -12.21
N ASP A 395 23.64 7.58 -12.80
CA ASP A 395 22.38 8.12 -12.27
C ASP A 395 21.67 7.11 -11.36
N THR A 396 21.76 5.84 -11.72
CA THR A 396 21.14 4.71 -11.04
C THR A 396 22.10 3.53 -11.00
N ALA A 397 21.96 2.69 -9.98
CA ALA A 397 22.73 1.47 -9.83
C ALA A 397 21.87 0.36 -9.24
N ARG A 398 22.17 -0.88 -9.64
CA ARG A 398 21.57 -2.09 -9.09
C ARG A 398 22.67 -3.06 -8.71
N ASP A 399 22.68 -3.48 -7.45
CA ASP A 399 23.67 -4.39 -6.89
C ASP A 399 23.00 -5.54 -6.13
N HIS A 400 23.64 -6.71 -6.12
CA HIS A 400 23.21 -7.84 -5.29
C HIS A 400 24.15 -7.98 -4.10
N LEU A 401 23.77 -7.47 -2.95
CA LEU A 401 24.64 -7.35 -1.77
C LEU A 401 24.25 -8.36 -0.69
N ARG A 402 25.23 -8.85 0.07
CA ARG A 402 24.97 -9.56 1.32
C ARG A 402 25.02 -8.59 2.50
N ALA A 403 24.06 -8.75 3.39
CA ALA A 403 23.86 -7.89 4.53
C ALA A 403 23.73 -8.68 5.83
N VAL A 404 23.86 -7.98 6.95
CA VAL A 404 23.71 -8.54 8.28
C VAL A 404 22.67 -7.75 9.07
N ARG A 405 21.69 -8.45 9.61
CA ARG A 405 20.70 -7.89 10.54
C ARG A 405 21.33 -7.65 11.91
N LYS A 406 20.65 -6.85 12.74
CA LYS A 406 21.07 -6.57 14.13
C LYS A 406 21.22 -7.84 14.99
N ASP A 407 20.44 -8.89 14.70
CA ASP A 407 20.49 -10.20 15.37
C ASP A 407 21.60 -11.13 14.83
N GLY A 408 22.40 -10.67 13.87
CA GLY A 408 23.48 -11.43 13.24
C GLY A 408 23.04 -12.29 12.05
N ARG A 409 21.74 -12.34 11.71
CA ARG A 409 21.27 -13.12 10.56
C ARG A 409 21.70 -12.47 9.24
N GLU A 410 22.25 -13.31 8.36
CA GLU A 410 22.60 -12.88 7.00
C GLU A 410 21.38 -12.77 6.09
N LEU A 411 21.42 -11.75 5.23
CA LEU A 411 20.42 -11.47 4.21
C LEU A 411 21.07 -11.38 2.84
N CYS A 412 20.35 -11.85 1.82
CA CYS A 412 20.67 -11.58 0.42
C CYS A 412 19.77 -10.44 -0.07
N LEU A 413 20.36 -9.31 -0.41
CA LEU A 413 19.64 -8.12 -0.82
C LEU A 413 19.83 -7.83 -2.32
N GLU A 414 18.75 -7.46 -2.98
CA GLU A 414 18.80 -6.65 -4.18
C GLU A 414 18.73 -5.18 -3.75
N HIS A 415 19.77 -4.42 -4.08
CA HIS A 415 19.89 -2.99 -3.78
C HIS A 415 19.71 -2.19 -5.06
N VAL A 416 18.87 -1.15 -5.00
CA VAL A 416 18.73 -0.16 -6.06
C VAL A 416 19.01 1.21 -5.47
N GLY A 417 19.99 1.91 -6.01
CA GLY A 417 20.37 3.27 -5.62
C GLY A 417 20.13 4.26 -6.76
N THR A 418 19.68 5.47 -6.44
CA THR A 418 19.50 6.56 -7.39
C THR A 418 20.04 7.85 -6.79
N ARG A 419 20.78 8.63 -7.60
CA ARG A 419 21.27 9.93 -7.17
C ARG A 419 20.12 10.93 -7.04
N THR A 420 20.18 11.79 -6.04
CA THR A 420 19.19 12.85 -5.82
C THR A 420 19.85 14.06 -5.14
N LEU A 421 19.07 15.12 -4.91
CA LEU A 421 19.48 16.26 -4.11
C LEU A 421 18.70 16.26 -2.80
N TYR A 422 19.42 16.38 -1.70
CA TYR A 422 18.86 16.60 -0.37
C TYR A 422 19.51 17.83 0.25
N GLN A 423 18.68 18.81 0.62
CA GLN A 423 19.14 20.10 1.14
C GLN A 423 20.16 20.80 0.20
N GLY A 424 19.93 20.71 -1.11
CA GLY A 424 20.78 21.34 -2.14
C GLY A 424 22.12 20.65 -2.39
N ARG A 425 22.41 19.52 -1.72
CA ARG A 425 23.63 18.72 -1.91
C ARG A 425 23.30 17.33 -2.43
N GLN A 426 24.26 16.70 -3.08
CA GLN A 426 24.10 15.34 -3.58
C GLN A 426 23.80 14.35 -2.45
N ALA A 427 22.91 13.42 -2.75
CA ALA A 427 22.44 12.39 -1.85
C ALA A 427 22.06 11.14 -2.67
N VAL A 428 21.85 10.03 -1.98
CA VAL A 428 21.39 8.77 -2.59
C VAL A 428 20.09 8.36 -1.91
N VAL A 429 19.05 8.16 -2.71
CA VAL A 429 17.87 7.41 -2.29
C VAL A 429 18.08 5.97 -2.73
N GLY A 430 17.80 5.02 -1.84
CA GLY A 430 17.97 3.61 -2.19
C GLY A 430 16.93 2.72 -1.56
N THR A 431 16.76 1.56 -2.18
CA THR A 431 15.83 0.53 -1.76
C THR A 431 16.59 -0.78 -1.60
N PHE A 432 16.37 -1.45 -0.48
CA PHE A 432 16.81 -2.82 -0.21
C PHE A 432 15.62 -3.76 -0.29
N ILE A 433 15.73 -4.80 -1.13
CA ILE A 433 14.72 -5.83 -1.33
C ILE A 433 15.32 -7.16 -0.86
N ASP A 434 14.61 -7.85 0.04
CA ASP A 434 15.05 -9.17 0.53
C ASP A 434 14.80 -10.25 -0.52
N ARG A 435 15.88 -10.90 -0.97
CA ARG A 435 15.87 -12.03 -1.91
C ARG A 435 16.37 -13.33 -1.25
N THR A 436 16.43 -13.37 0.09
CA THR A 436 16.98 -14.50 0.84
C THR A 436 16.17 -15.78 0.63
N ALA A 437 14.83 -15.70 0.64
CA ALA A 437 13.98 -16.87 0.45
C ALA A 437 14.15 -17.47 -0.95
N GLU A 438 14.18 -16.62 -1.98
CA GLU A 438 14.36 -17.00 -3.37
C GLU A 438 15.73 -17.69 -3.59
N LYS A 439 16.82 -17.07 -3.12
CA LYS A 439 18.16 -17.67 -3.25
C LYS A 439 18.33 -18.98 -2.48
N LYS A 440 17.67 -19.12 -1.31
CA LYS A 440 17.69 -20.39 -0.57
C LYS A 440 16.93 -21.49 -1.30
N ALA A 441 15.81 -21.18 -1.93
CA ALA A 441 15.05 -22.12 -2.74
C ALA A 441 15.85 -22.56 -3.97
N GLU A 442 16.49 -21.62 -4.67
CA GLU A 442 17.36 -21.92 -5.82
C GLU A 442 18.56 -22.79 -5.42
N ALA A 443 19.23 -22.46 -4.31
CA ALA A 443 20.34 -23.25 -3.81
C ALA A 443 19.91 -24.67 -3.40
N ALA A 444 18.78 -24.82 -2.70
CA ALA A 444 18.24 -26.11 -2.32
C ALA A 444 17.84 -26.95 -3.55
N LEU A 445 17.23 -26.33 -4.56
CA LEU A 445 16.91 -26.99 -5.83
C LEU A 445 18.19 -27.49 -6.51
N ARG A 446 19.20 -26.62 -6.66
CA ARG A 446 20.49 -26.98 -7.27
C ARG A 446 21.21 -28.09 -6.50
N GLU A 447 21.18 -28.06 -5.17
CA GLU A 447 21.74 -29.11 -4.32
C GLU A 447 21.01 -30.44 -4.54
N SER A 448 19.68 -30.41 -4.60
CA SER A 448 18.87 -31.59 -4.88
C SER A 448 19.12 -32.18 -6.28
N GLU A 449 19.27 -31.33 -7.30
CA GLU A 449 19.63 -31.75 -8.66
C GLU A 449 21.03 -32.37 -8.71
N THR A 450 22.00 -31.78 -8.00
CA THR A 450 23.37 -32.30 -7.90
C THR A 450 23.37 -33.67 -7.22
N LYS A 451 22.67 -33.80 -6.07
CA LYS A 451 22.51 -35.08 -5.37
C LYS A 451 21.87 -36.14 -6.25
N TYR A 452 20.77 -35.82 -6.96
CA TYR A 452 20.14 -36.74 -7.90
C TYR A 452 21.12 -37.21 -8.98
N ARG A 453 21.86 -36.29 -9.62
CA ARG A 453 22.85 -36.65 -10.65
C ARG A 453 23.97 -37.53 -10.11
N GLU A 454 24.45 -37.28 -8.89
CA GLU A 454 25.49 -38.11 -8.28
C GLU A 454 24.98 -39.50 -7.91
N PHE A 455 23.82 -39.63 -7.26
CA PHE A 455 23.25 -40.93 -6.93
C PHE A 455 22.90 -41.74 -8.18
N PHE A 456 22.28 -41.11 -9.17
CA PHE A 456 21.85 -41.79 -10.39
C PHE A 456 23.04 -42.34 -11.20
N ASN A 457 24.17 -41.62 -11.24
CA ASN A 457 25.35 -42.01 -12.02
C ASN A 457 26.38 -42.86 -11.27
N ASN A 458 26.42 -42.84 -9.93
CA ASN A 458 27.40 -43.62 -9.15
C ASN A 458 26.92 -45.03 -8.77
N VAL A 459 25.73 -45.46 -9.19
CA VAL A 459 25.25 -46.83 -9.00
C VAL A 459 25.94 -47.76 -9.99
N ASN A 460 26.47 -48.90 -9.50
CA ASN A 460 27.16 -49.90 -10.31
C ASN A 460 26.30 -50.61 -11.36
N ASP A 461 24.98 -50.44 -11.32
CA ASP A 461 24.03 -51.06 -12.25
C ASP A 461 23.62 -50.03 -13.31
N ALA A 462 23.29 -50.52 -14.51
CA ALA A 462 22.76 -49.66 -15.57
C ALA A 462 21.32 -49.30 -15.22
N ILE A 463 21.00 -48.01 -15.17
CA ILE A 463 19.67 -47.52 -14.80
C ILE A 463 19.03 -46.81 -15.99
N PHE A 464 17.80 -47.23 -16.31
CA PHE A 464 16.99 -46.68 -17.37
C PHE A 464 15.65 -46.24 -16.81
N LEU A 465 15.22 -45.05 -17.21
CA LEU A 465 13.86 -44.58 -17.03
C LEU A 465 13.15 -44.68 -18.37
N ILE A 466 12.03 -45.39 -18.43
CA ILE A 466 11.37 -45.79 -19.69
C ILE A 466 9.93 -45.26 -19.68
N GLU A 467 9.55 -44.58 -20.76
CA GLU A 467 8.17 -44.16 -20.97
C GLU A 467 7.25 -45.37 -21.13
N VAL A 468 6.07 -45.34 -20.52
CA VAL A 468 5.00 -46.29 -20.84
C VAL A 468 3.99 -45.58 -21.72
N THR A 469 3.79 -46.15 -22.91
CA THR A 469 2.83 -45.66 -23.89
C THR A 469 1.38 -45.92 -23.43
N PRO A 470 0.37 -45.20 -23.95
CA PRO A 470 -1.03 -45.36 -23.53
C PRO A 470 -1.61 -46.77 -23.69
N ASP A 471 -1.04 -47.55 -24.60
CA ASP A 471 -1.34 -48.96 -24.85
C ASP A 471 -0.53 -49.92 -23.96
N TYR A 472 0.07 -49.41 -22.89
CA TYR A 472 0.86 -50.14 -21.90
C TYR A 472 2.06 -50.90 -22.49
N HIS A 473 2.71 -50.33 -23.50
CA HIS A 473 4.01 -50.81 -24.01
C HIS A 473 5.17 -49.93 -23.55
N LEU A 474 6.35 -50.53 -23.40
CA LEU A 474 7.59 -49.82 -23.14
C LEU A 474 8.01 -48.99 -24.37
N GLY A 475 8.04 -47.68 -24.21
CA GLY A 475 8.42 -46.70 -25.22
C GLY A 475 9.93 -46.40 -25.22
N ARG A 476 10.28 -45.12 -25.33
CA ARG A 476 11.68 -44.67 -25.37
C ARG A 476 12.28 -44.56 -23.97
N PHE A 477 13.60 -44.55 -23.91
CA PHE A 477 14.30 -44.14 -22.71
C PHE A 477 14.12 -42.63 -22.48
N ILE A 478 13.58 -42.27 -21.31
CA ILE A 478 13.47 -40.89 -20.81
C ILE A 478 14.81 -40.44 -20.23
N GLU A 479 15.49 -41.32 -19.51
CA GLU A 479 16.77 -41.04 -18.84
C GLU A 479 17.60 -42.33 -18.77
N VAL A 480 18.93 -42.20 -18.90
CA VAL A 480 19.89 -43.29 -18.72
C VAL A 480 21.09 -42.78 -17.95
N ASN A 481 21.58 -43.57 -16.99
CA ASN A 481 22.77 -43.21 -16.22
C ASN A 481 24.08 -43.43 -17.01
N ALA A 482 25.18 -42.87 -16.51
CA ALA A 482 26.49 -43.01 -17.14
C ALA A 482 26.91 -44.48 -17.30
N VAL A 483 26.70 -45.30 -16.27
CA VAL A 483 27.03 -46.74 -16.30
C VAL A 483 26.30 -47.49 -17.41
N GLY A 484 25.04 -47.17 -17.68
CA GLY A 484 24.29 -47.75 -18.80
C GLY A 484 24.86 -47.36 -20.16
N CYS A 485 25.33 -46.11 -20.31
CA CYS A 485 26.00 -45.66 -21.52
C CYS A 485 27.35 -46.38 -21.72
N ASP A 486 28.15 -46.45 -20.65
CA ASP A 486 29.49 -47.05 -20.69
C ASP A 486 29.45 -48.56 -20.96
N ARG A 487 28.53 -49.29 -20.31
CA ARG A 487 28.40 -50.75 -20.49
C ARG A 487 27.80 -51.15 -21.84
N LEU A 488 26.87 -50.37 -22.38
CA LEU A 488 26.26 -50.67 -23.67
C LEU A 488 27.05 -50.07 -24.84
N GLU A 489 28.02 -49.21 -24.55
CA GLU A 489 28.89 -48.55 -25.54
C GLU A 489 28.13 -47.63 -26.51
N TYR A 490 27.00 -47.09 -26.05
CA TYR A 490 26.22 -46.08 -26.77
C TYR A 490 26.36 -44.71 -26.12
N PHE A 491 26.35 -43.66 -26.94
CA PHE A 491 26.20 -42.32 -26.41
C PHE A 491 24.79 -42.14 -25.81
N ARG A 492 24.67 -41.37 -24.72
CA ARG A 492 23.37 -41.08 -24.08
C ARG A 492 22.31 -40.61 -25.08
N ARG A 493 22.68 -39.76 -26.04
CA ARG A 493 21.74 -39.28 -27.08
C ARG A 493 21.23 -40.42 -27.98
N GLU A 494 22.07 -41.40 -28.29
CA GLU A 494 21.66 -42.57 -29.09
C GLU A 494 20.65 -43.40 -28.29
N LEU A 495 20.95 -43.70 -27.03
CA LEU A 495 20.05 -44.42 -26.12
C LEU A 495 18.69 -43.72 -25.99
N LEU A 496 18.65 -42.42 -25.70
CA LEU A 496 17.38 -41.69 -25.56
C LEU A 496 16.53 -41.64 -26.86
N MET A 497 17.14 -41.79 -28.04
CA MET A 497 16.40 -41.86 -29.30
C MET A 497 15.81 -43.25 -29.56
N MET A 498 16.34 -44.28 -28.91
CA MET A 498 15.82 -45.65 -28.93
C MET A 498 15.07 -46.00 -27.64
N GLY A 499 14.54 -47.22 -27.59
CA GLY A 499 13.94 -47.80 -26.39
C GLY A 499 14.56 -49.18 -26.12
N PRO A 500 14.00 -49.95 -25.17
CA PRO A 500 14.51 -51.29 -24.82
C PRO A 500 14.70 -52.22 -26.02
N ALA A 501 13.81 -52.14 -27.03
CA ALA A 501 13.91 -52.93 -28.26
C ALA A 501 15.15 -52.63 -29.13
N GLY A 502 15.88 -51.54 -28.87
CA GLY A 502 17.12 -51.19 -29.55
C GLY A 502 18.37 -51.82 -28.94
N ILE A 503 18.29 -52.30 -27.70
CA ILE A 503 19.41 -52.89 -26.94
C ILE A 503 19.14 -54.34 -26.56
N GLU A 504 18.00 -54.92 -26.97
CA GLU A 504 17.61 -56.29 -26.67
C GLU A 504 16.93 -56.88 -27.90
N ASP A 505 17.26 -58.14 -28.24
CA ASP A 505 16.55 -58.86 -29.31
C ASP A 505 15.20 -59.38 -28.79
N TRP A 506 14.21 -58.50 -28.86
CA TRP A 506 12.83 -58.78 -28.45
C TRP A 506 12.13 -59.82 -29.35
N LYS A 507 12.66 -60.13 -30.54
CA LYS A 507 12.05 -61.09 -31.48
C LYS A 507 12.22 -62.54 -31.05
N ALA A 508 12.99 -62.82 -30.00
CA ALA A 508 13.33 -64.16 -29.55
C ALA A 508 12.52 -64.70 -28.35
N ARG A 509 11.51 -64.00 -27.78
CA ARG A 509 10.92 -64.43 -26.48
C ARG A 509 9.39 -64.32 -26.33
N PRO A 510 8.69 -65.41 -25.93
CA PRO A 510 7.35 -65.39 -25.31
C PRO A 510 7.24 -64.62 -23.97
N ARG A 511 8.35 -64.13 -23.39
CA ARG A 511 8.43 -63.54 -22.03
C ARG A 511 8.06 -62.04 -21.92
N TYR A 512 7.93 -61.29 -23.02
CA TYR A 512 7.58 -59.85 -22.94
C TYR A 512 6.19 -59.63 -22.33
N VAL A 513 5.22 -60.46 -22.73
CA VAL A 513 3.86 -60.42 -22.21
C VAL A 513 3.87 -60.69 -20.70
N GLU A 514 4.59 -61.72 -20.25
CA GLU A 514 4.72 -62.05 -18.83
C GLU A 514 5.34 -60.91 -18.00
N ILE A 515 6.33 -60.21 -18.54
CA ILE A 515 6.98 -59.06 -17.88
C ILE A 515 6.00 -57.88 -17.78
N MET A 516 5.28 -57.56 -18.86
CA MET A 516 4.31 -56.47 -18.84
C MET A 516 3.11 -56.80 -17.94
N GLU A 517 2.61 -58.03 -17.96
CA GLU A 517 1.59 -58.51 -17.04
C GLU A 517 2.05 -58.38 -15.59
N ALA A 518 3.27 -58.82 -15.26
CA ALA A 518 3.82 -58.68 -13.91
C ALA A 518 3.96 -57.20 -13.49
N LEU A 519 4.40 -56.31 -14.40
CA LEU A 519 4.49 -54.87 -14.11
C LEU A 519 3.12 -54.23 -13.89
N ILE A 520 2.11 -54.60 -14.67
CA ILE A 520 0.76 -54.04 -14.56
C ILE A 520 0.05 -54.58 -13.32
N LEU A 521 0.16 -55.88 -13.03
CA LEU A 521 -0.54 -56.54 -11.92
C LEU A 521 0.15 -56.33 -10.56
N HIS A 522 1.48 -56.30 -10.54
CA HIS A 522 2.27 -56.30 -9.30
C HIS A 522 3.15 -55.05 -9.14
N GLY A 523 3.20 -54.17 -10.15
CA GLY A 523 4.04 -52.97 -10.13
C GLY A 523 5.54 -53.24 -10.29
N ARG A 524 5.97 -54.51 -10.35
CA ARG A 524 7.38 -54.92 -10.37
C ARG A 524 7.59 -56.19 -11.18
N ALA A 525 8.75 -56.30 -11.82
CA ALA A 525 9.16 -57.53 -12.51
C ALA A 525 10.69 -57.71 -12.42
N THR A 526 11.13 -58.94 -12.19
CA THR A 526 12.56 -59.31 -12.16
C THR A 526 12.80 -60.46 -13.12
N PHE A 527 13.78 -60.33 -14.02
CA PHE A 527 14.06 -61.35 -15.02
C PHE A 527 15.50 -61.29 -15.54
N GLU A 528 16.04 -62.43 -15.95
CA GLU A 528 17.30 -62.47 -16.72
C GLU A 528 17.05 -62.22 -18.21
N SER A 529 17.86 -61.34 -18.81
CA SER A 529 17.91 -61.10 -20.25
C SER A 529 19.33 -60.95 -20.79
N VAL A 530 19.45 -60.65 -22.07
CA VAL A 530 20.72 -60.40 -22.76
C VAL A 530 20.58 -59.08 -23.50
N PHE A 531 21.34 -58.09 -23.06
CA PHE A 531 21.46 -56.83 -23.78
C PHE A 531 22.53 -56.94 -24.86
N LEU A 532 22.38 -56.16 -25.92
CA LEU A 532 23.32 -56.05 -27.02
C LEU A 532 24.07 -54.74 -26.88
N ARG A 533 25.40 -54.83 -26.84
CA ARG A 533 26.28 -53.67 -26.94
C ARG A 533 26.28 -53.12 -28.36
N LYS A 534 26.81 -51.91 -28.55
CA LYS A 534 26.89 -51.26 -29.85
C LYS A 534 27.65 -52.06 -30.91
N ASP A 535 28.66 -52.82 -30.50
CA ASP A 535 29.43 -53.73 -31.37
C ASP A 535 28.70 -55.05 -31.69
N GLY A 536 27.52 -55.27 -31.10
CA GLY A 536 26.70 -56.47 -31.25
C GLY A 536 27.02 -57.59 -30.25
N SER A 537 27.98 -57.40 -29.34
CA SER A 537 28.32 -58.41 -28.35
C SER A 537 27.22 -58.56 -27.28
N PRO A 538 26.91 -59.80 -26.84
CA PRO A 538 25.87 -60.05 -25.85
C PRO A 538 26.38 -59.78 -24.42
N MET A 539 25.62 -59.03 -23.64
CA MET A 539 25.82 -58.79 -22.21
C MET A 539 24.65 -59.42 -21.43
N PRO A 540 24.84 -60.57 -20.77
CA PRO A 540 23.81 -61.14 -19.93
C PRO A 540 23.53 -60.23 -18.72
N VAL A 541 22.26 -59.93 -18.50
CA VAL A 541 21.81 -59.03 -17.44
C VAL A 541 20.68 -59.63 -16.62
N GLU A 542 20.61 -59.23 -15.35
CA GLU A 542 19.44 -59.40 -14.51
C GLU A 542 18.77 -58.03 -14.37
N VAL A 543 17.53 -57.92 -14.84
CA VAL A 543 16.80 -56.64 -14.90
C VAL A 543 15.71 -56.64 -13.83
N ASN A 544 15.71 -55.60 -13.02
CA ASN A 544 14.66 -55.29 -12.04
C ASN A 544 13.89 -54.07 -12.51
N CYS A 545 12.61 -54.23 -12.80
CA CYS A 545 11.72 -53.18 -13.26
C CYS A 545 10.72 -52.80 -12.19
N HIS A 546 10.44 -51.50 -12.05
CA HIS A 546 9.43 -50.93 -11.17
C HIS A 546 8.56 -49.93 -11.94
N LEU A 547 7.25 -50.17 -11.98
CA LEU A 547 6.26 -49.26 -12.56
C LEU A 547 5.79 -48.27 -11.50
N PHE A 548 5.84 -46.98 -11.81
CA PHE A 548 5.35 -45.92 -10.93
C PHE A 548 4.86 -44.71 -11.73
N GLU A 549 4.17 -43.78 -11.07
CA GLU A 549 3.71 -42.55 -11.68
C GLU A 549 4.72 -41.41 -11.49
N MET A 550 5.07 -40.73 -12.57
CA MET A 550 5.91 -39.53 -12.57
C MET A 550 5.22 -38.45 -13.39
N ALA A 551 4.88 -37.31 -12.77
CA ALA A 551 4.13 -36.23 -13.40
C ALA A 551 2.84 -36.72 -14.11
N GLU A 552 2.04 -37.51 -13.40
CA GLU A 552 0.76 -38.10 -13.87
C GLU A 552 0.89 -39.04 -15.09
N LYS A 553 2.11 -39.53 -15.38
CA LYS A 553 2.36 -40.51 -16.44
C LYS A 553 2.98 -41.78 -15.90
N PRO A 554 2.58 -42.97 -16.40
CA PRO A 554 3.21 -44.23 -16.03
C PRO A 554 4.63 -44.31 -16.61
N VAL A 555 5.58 -44.65 -15.75
CA VAL A 555 7.01 -44.73 -16.08
C VAL A 555 7.61 -45.97 -15.43
N VAL A 556 8.51 -46.65 -16.15
CA VAL A 556 9.24 -47.80 -15.63
C VAL A 556 10.69 -47.42 -15.30
N LEU A 557 11.10 -47.65 -14.06
CA LEU A 557 12.51 -47.66 -13.66
C LEU A 557 13.05 -49.08 -13.85
N ALA A 558 14.00 -49.26 -14.77
CA ALA A 558 14.69 -50.53 -15.00
C ALA A 558 16.14 -50.43 -14.52
N VAL A 559 16.51 -51.31 -13.59
CA VAL A 559 17.87 -51.47 -13.09
C VAL A 559 18.43 -52.78 -13.61
N ALA A 560 19.39 -52.71 -14.52
CA ALA A 560 20.02 -53.85 -15.17
C ALA A 560 21.42 -54.09 -14.59
N ARG A 561 21.57 -55.24 -13.93
CA ARG A 561 22.84 -55.71 -13.38
C ARG A 561 23.52 -56.63 -14.38
N ASP A 562 24.79 -56.36 -14.66
CA ASP A 562 25.64 -57.26 -15.45
C ASP A 562 25.93 -58.54 -14.66
N ILE A 563 25.62 -59.70 -15.23
CA ILE A 563 25.83 -61.02 -14.63
C ILE A 563 26.82 -61.87 -15.42
N THR A 564 27.65 -61.25 -16.27
CA THR A 564 28.66 -61.93 -17.10
C THR A 564 29.59 -62.78 -16.25
N GLU A 565 30.22 -62.22 -15.22
CA GLU A 565 31.12 -62.95 -14.32
C GLU A 565 30.43 -64.15 -13.64
N ARG A 566 29.15 -63.98 -13.27
CA ARG A 566 28.34 -65.04 -12.65
C ARG A 566 28.14 -66.20 -13.62
N LYS A 567 27.79 -65.91 -14.87
CA LYS A 567 27.54 -66.92 -15.91
C LYS A 567 28.84 -67.61 -16.37
N GLU A 568 29.94 -66.86 -16.50
CA GLU A 568 31.24 -67.42 -16.86
C GLU A 568 31.76 -68.40 -15.80
N ARG A 569 31.63 -68.03 -14.52
CA ARG A 569 32.01 -68.92 -13.42
C ARG A 569 31.19 -70.21 -13.41
N GLN A 570 29.87 -70.10 -13.57
CA GLN A 570 28.98 -71.27 -13.67
C GLN A 570 29.33 -72.16 -14.85
N LYS A 571 29.69 -71.57 -16.00
CA LYS A 571 30.11 -72.32 -17.19
C LYS A 571 31.44 -73.04 -16.97
N MET A 572 32.45 -72.35 -16.43
CA MET A 572 33.75 -72.96 -16.12
C MET A 572 33.63 -74.12 -15.13
N GLU A 573 32.81 -73.97 -14.09
CA GLU A 573 32.53 -75.04 -13.14
C GLU A 573 31.87 -76.24 -13.85
N ALA A 574 30.85 -76.01 -14.68
CA ALA A 574 30.18 -77.07 -15.43
C ALA A 574 31.12 -77.81 -16.41
N GLU A 575 32.01 -77.08 -17.10
CA GLU A 575 33.02 -77.67 -18.01
C GLU A 575 34.07 -78.48 -17.25
N ALA A 576 34.57 -77.97 -16.12
CA ALA A 576 35.50 -78.70 -15.26
C ALA A 576 34.87 -80.00 -14.73
N PHE A 577 33.61 -79.95 -14.29
CA PHE A 577 32.86 -81.16 -13.91
C PHE A 577 32.73 -82.14 -15.07
N GLY A 578 32.36 -81.67 -16.27
CA GLY A 578 32.27 -82.51 -17.47
C GLY A 578 33.59 -83.20 -17.84
N GLN A 579 34.73 -82.50 -17.70
CA GLN A 579 36.05 -83.08 -17.97
C GLN A 579 36.45 -84.13 -16.93
N ILE A 580 36.14 -83.92 -15.65
CA ILE A 580 36.35 -84.92 -14.60
C ILE A 580 35.58 -86.22 -14.93
N GLU A 581 34.33 -86.12 -15.40
CA GLU A 581 33.53 -87.30 -15.77
C GLU A 581 34.19 -88.11 -16.89
N LYS A 582 34.70 -87.46 -17.94
CA LYS A 582 35.41 -88.15 -19.04
C LYS A 582 36.70 -88.85 -18.59
N ASN A 583 37.50 -88.19 -17.75
CA ASN A 583 38.73 -88.80 -17.24
C ASN A 583 38.41 -90.03 -16.38
N MET A 584 37.33 -90.00 -15.58
CA MET A 584 36.89 -91.14 -14.77
C MET A 584 36.49 -92.35 -15.62
N GLU A 585 35.79 -92.16 -16.74
CA GLU A 585 35.43 -93.24 -17.66
C GLU A 585 36.68 -93.91 -18.26
N GLN A 586 37.69 -93.12 -18.63
CA GLN A 586 38.96 -93.63 -19.16
C GLN A 586 39.72 -94.47 -18.13
N PHE A 587 39.71 -94.10 -16.84
CA PHE A 587 40.36 -94.88 -15.79
C PHE A 587 39.71 -96.25 -15.58
N ALA A 588 38.38 -96.35 -15.66
CA ALA A 588 37.69 -97.64 -15.56
C ALA A 588 38.10 -98.59 -16.70
N ILE A 589 38.14 -98.08 -17.94
CA ILE A 589 38.58 -98.85 -19.12
C ILE A 589 40.05 -99.29 -18.98
N LEU A 590 40.92 -98.42 -18.47
CA LEU A 590 42.33 -98.73 -18.26
C LEU A 590 42.53 -99.84 -17.22
N ASN A 591 41.79 -99.79 -16.11
CA ASN A 591 41.84 -100.84 -15.08
C ASN A 591 41.48 -102.21 -15.66
N ASP A 592 40.41 -102.29 -16.47
CA ASP A 592 40.03 -103.52 -17.16
C ASP A 592 41.12 -103.99 -18.15
N HIS A 593 41.75 -103.07 -18.88
CA HIS A 593 42.85 -103.37 -19.80
C HIS A 593 44.14 -103.82 -19.09
N ILE A 594 44.34 -103.47 -17.82
CA ILE A 594 45.44 -104.00 -17.00
C ILE A 594 45.09 -105.40 -16.49
N ARG A 595 43.84 -105.61 -16.06
CA ARG A 595 43.40 -106.90 -15.48
C ARG A 595 43.48 -108.05 -16.49
N ASN A 596 43.08 -107.80 -17.75
CA ASN A 596 43.10 -108.83 -18.80
C ASN A 596 44.47 -109.50 -19.02
N PRO A 597 45.57 -108.78 -19.30
CA PRO A 597 46.88 -109.39 -19.46
C PRO A 597 47.42 -109.97 -18.14
N LEU A 598 47.08 -109.41 -16.98
CA LEU A 598 47.44 -110.01 -15.69
C LEU A 598 46.83 -111.40 -15.52
N GLN A 599 45.58 -111.60 -15.91
CA GLN A 599 44.94 -112.93 -15.90
C GLN A 599 45.65 -113.92 -16.84
N VAL A 600 46.08 -113.45 -18.01
CA VAL A 600 46.88 -114.27 -18.95
C VAL A 600 48.24 -114.63 -18.35
N ILE A 601 48.95 -113.67 -17.74
CA ILE A 601 50.24 -113.90 -17.07
C ILE A 601 50.08 -114.90 -15.94
N LEU A 602 49.01 -114.78 -15.14
CA LEU A 602 48.72 -115.72 -14.06
C LEU A 602 48.48 -117.14 -14.58
N GLY A 603 47.70 -117.29 -15.66
CA GLY A 603 47.45 -118.58 -16.30
C GLY A 603 48.73 -119.22 -16.86
N LEU A 604 49.60 -118.43 -17.49
CA LEU A 604 50.90 -118.92 -17.99
C LEU A 604 51.87 -119.26 -16.86
N ALA A 605 51.88 -118.49 -15.77
CA ALA A 605 52.74 -118.72 -14.62
C ALA A 605 52.47 -120.08 -13.94
N CYS A 606 51.22 -120.56 -13.99
CA CYS A 606 50.85 -121.90 -13.50
C CYS A 606 51.47 -123.06 -14.31
N LEU A 607 52.03 -122.80 -15.49
CA LEU A 607 52.65 -123.81 -16.35
C LEU A 607 54.18 -123.89 -16.18
N TYR A 608 54.78 -122.99 -15.39
CA TYR A 608 56.20 -122.99 -15.05
C TYR A 608 56.48 -123.74 -13.74
N ASP A 609 57.76 -124.01 -13.47
CA ASP A 609 58.21 -124.63 -12.22
C ASP A 609 57.71 -123.87 -10.97
N GLU A 610 57.40 -124.61 -9.89
CA GLU A 610 56.71 -124.09 -8.69
C GLU A 610 57.40 -122.86 -8.08
N GLU A 611 58.74 -122.80 -8.11
CA GLU A 611 59.48 -121.68 -7.51
C GLU A 611 59.30 -120.38 -8.31
N VAL A 612 59.37 -120.45 -9.64
CA VAL A 612 59.27 -119.29 -10.53
C VAL A 612 57.82 -118.88 -10.74
N GLY A 613 56.93 -119.85 -10.99
CA GLY A 613 55.50 -119.63 -11.16
C GLY A 613 54.85 -119.03 -9.90
N GLY A 614 55.22 -119.52 -8.72
CA GLY A 614 54.74 -119.00 -7.44
C GLY A 614 55.10 -117.53 -7.20
N ARG A 615 56.31 -117.11 -7.57
CA ARG A 615 56.74 -115.70 -7.47
C ARG A 615 55.95 -114.79 -8.43
N ILE A 616 55.76 -115.21 -9.68
CA ILE A 616 54.99 -114.43 -10.67
C ILE A 616 53.53 -114.29 -10.24
N ALA A 617 52.91 -115.38 -9.79
CA ALA A 617 51.53 -115.35 -9.28
C ALA A 617 51.38 -114.44 -8.06
N GLY A 618 52.37 -114.42 -7.17
CA GLY A 618 52.42 -113.51 -6.02
C GLY A 618 52.41 -112.03 -6.44
N GLU A 619 53.22 -111.65 -7.44
CA GLU A 619 53.27 -110.28 -7.94
C GLU A 619 52.00 -109.89 -8.72
N VAL A 620 51.45 -110.78 -9.54
CA VAL A 620 50.17 -110.51 -10.24
C VAL A 620 49.04 -110.24 -9.25
N ARG A 621 48.92 -111.02 -8.17
CA ARG A 621 47.91 -110.78 -7.13
C ARG A 621 48.10 -109.45 -6.40
N LYS A 622 49.35 -109.00 -6.20
CA LYS A 622 49.63 -107.67 -5.63
C LYS A 622 49.15 -106.57 -6.57
N ILE A 623 49.41 -106.69 -7.87
CA ILE A 623 48.95 -105.70 -8.86
C ILE A 623 47.42 -105.70 -8.93
N ASP A 624 46.76 -106.85 -8.98
CA ASP A 624 45.29 -106.93 -8.98
C ASP A 624 44.68 -106.35 -7.68
N ALA A 625 45.30 -106.59 -6.52
CA ALA A 625 44.88 -105.97 -5.26
C ALA A 625 44.99 -104.43 -5.28
N LEU A 626 46.03 -103.89 -5.92
CA LEU A 626 46.17 -102.44 -6.12
C LEU A 626 45.09 -101.89 -7.05
N VAL A 627 44.78 -102.60 -8.14
CA VAL A 627 43.67 -102.24 -9.05
C VAL A 627 42.32 -102.29 -8.32
N ASN A 628 42.08 -103.32 -7.51
CA ASN A 628 40.86 -103.44 -6.70
C ASN A 628 40.73 -102.31 -5.65
N SER A 629 41.85 -101.86 -5.07
CA SER A 629 41.86 -100.69 -4.18
C SER A 629 41.46 -99.40 -4.91
N LEU A 630 41.94 -99.21 -6.15
CA LEU A 630 41.54 -98.10 -7.01
C LEU A 630 40.03 -98.15 -7.35
N ASP A 631 39.49 -99.34 -7.66
CA ASP A 631 38.05 -99.55 -7.91
C ASP A 631 37.18 -99.30 -6.66
N GLN A 632 37.69 -99.56 -5.45
CA GLN A 632 36.96 -99.25 -4.21
C GLN A 632 36.93 -97.74 -3.91
N GLY A 633 38.04 -97.03 -4.16
CA GLY A 633 38.06 -95.56 -4.14
C GLY A 633 37.09 -94.96 -5.15
N TRP A 634 36.88 -95.63 -6.29
CA TRP A 634 35.91 -95.27 -7.32
C TRP A 634 34.44 -95.38 -6.85
N LEU A 635 34.05 -96.45 -6.15
CA LEU A 635 32.68 -96.64 -5.62
C LEU A 635 32.28 -95.60 -4.56
N GLN A 636 33.23 -95.12 -3.75
CA GLN A 636 32.99 -94.02 -2.82
C GLN A 636 32.77 -92.69 -3.55
N SER A 637 33.53 -92.46 -4.62
CA SER A 637 33.42 -91.26 -5.46
C SER A 637 32.10 -91.21 -6.24
N GLU A 638 31.55 -92.36 -6.65
CA GLU A 638 30.26 -92.46 -7.34
C GLU A 638 29.07 -92.06 -6.43
N LYS A 639 29.12 -92.43 -5.13
CA LYS A 639 28.09 -92.00 -4.15
C LYS A 639 28.12 -90.48 -3.93
N ILE A 640 29.31 -89.89 -3.85
CA ILE A 640 29.48 -88.43 -3.75
C ILE A 640 28.95 -87.75 -5.03
N ARG A 641 29.21 -88.33 -6.22
CA ARG A 641 28.70 -87.85 -7.52
C ARG A 641 27.16 -87.79 -7.58
N LYS A 642 26.45 -88.81 -7.07
CA LYS A 642 24.97 -88.80 -7.03
C LYS A 642 24.41 -87.68 -6.14
N VAL A 643 25.08 -87.35 -5.04
CA VAL A 643 24.67 -86.24 -4.16
C VAL A 643 24.93 -84.89 -4.82
N LEU A 644 26.09 -84.72 -5.45
CA LEU A 644 26.45 -83.47 -6.14
C LEU A 644 25.57 -83.23 -7.38
N ARG A 645 25.29 -84.25 -8.20
CA ARG A 645 24.34 -84.12 -9.33
C ARG A 645 22.97 -83.64 -8.89
N ARG A 646 22.48 -84.09 -7.72
CA ARG A 646 21.20 -83.68 -7.16
C ARG A 646 21.20 -82.24 -6.64
N HIS A 647 22.36 -81.74 -6.20
CA HIS A 647 22.52 -80.38 -5.67
C HIS A 647 22.79 -79.33 -6.77
N TYR A 648 23.52 -79.71 -7.82
CA TYR A 648 23.89 -78.80 -8.92
C TYR A 648 22.96 -78.85 -10.13
N GLY A 649 21.91 -79.69 -10.11
CA GLY A 649 20.83 -79.65 -11.11
C GLY A 649 21.27 -79.94 -12.55
N LEU A 650 22.34 -80.71 -12.76
CA LEU A 650 22.82 -81.04 -14.10
C LEU A 650 22.03 -82.25 -14.66
N PHE A 651 21.14 -81.92 -15.61
CA PHE A 651 20.21 -82.73 -16.43
C PHE A 651 18.81 -83.05 -15.84
N GLN A 652 17.82 -82.22 -16.22
CA GLN A 652 16.56 -82.68 -16.80
C GLN A 652 16.55 -82.26 -18.28
N SER A 653 16.67 -83.21 -19.22
CA SER A 653 16.06 -83.13 -20.57
C SER A 653 16.41 -84.36 -21.43
N GLY A 654 15.37 -85.08 -21.86
CA GLY A 654 15.30 -85.70 -23.19
C GLY A 654 15.89 -87.09 -23.40
N ARG A 655 15.14 -88.14 -23.01
CA ARG A 655 14.92 -89.38 -23.81
C ARG A 655 14.07 -90.37 -23.00
N ASP A 656 12.75 -90.30 -23.14
CA ASP A 656 11.79 -91.35 -22.71
C ASP A 656 10.54 -91.35 -23.61
N GLU A 657 10.71 -91.26 -24.93
CA GLU A 657 9.59 -91.36 -25.90
C GLU A 657 9.75 -92.42 -27.00
N GLU A 658 10.75 -93.30 -26.96
CA GLU A 658 10.81 -94.44 -27.90
C GLU A 658 11.18 -95.73 -27.16
N ARG A 659 10.16 -96.38 -26.58
CA ARG A 659 10.01 -97.84 -26.42
C ARG A 659 8.75 -98.16 -25.60
N ALA A 660 7.60 -97.96 -26.22
CA ALA A 660 6.37 -98.68 -25.89
C ALA A 660 5.73 -99.13 -27.20
N GLY A 661 6.19 -100.30 -27.67
CA GLY A 661 5.54 -101.16 -28.65
C GLY A 661 5.53 -102.56 -28.08
#